data_AF-A0A838R2X2-F1
#
_entry.id   AF-A0A838R2X2-F1
#
_cell.length_a   1.000
_cell.length_b   1.000
_cell.length_c   1.000
_cell.angle_alpha   90.00
_cell.angle_beta   90.00
_cell.angle_gamma   90.00
#
_symmetry.space_group_name_H-M   'P 1'
#
loop_
_entity.id
_entity.type
_entity.pdbx_description
1 polymer ?
#
loop_
_entity_poly.entity_id
_entity_poly.type
_entity_poly.pdbx_seq_one_letter_code
_entity_poly.pdbx_strand_id
1 'polypeptide(L)'
;MNRNSQHDPRRLGAKVRAGQFCSQAFRPLRFEQLEDRQLLSITVDTLTDENDGVGVGEGTSLRDALAAAGPGETIDFAPALTADGPAAIVLRHGELTIDKPLTIQGPGASLLTLDASGNDPTPWPFWPYIPIPEIPHEFGDGSLVLNIHLEASPYSSVQVSGLTMRGGDAGDDIELRGGGIASLFANVVLTECRVTENIGATGGGIYVEHGTLTLERSRVERNFAYAGGVGGGGINGFDSSVVLKQSTLEDNATNGYGGGITFIHGNSLYIENSTISGNQARDSFSRGGGIYAEVSESSSVQIVNSTISGNSAGWSGGGVFLENSLDSTGDFILQHSTVTQNTAQTADLGLGGNGGGLSIGEGVLAVLDHSIVADNARGAIGRDDVAGQAAMRFTLIGDGTGAAVTDEGGNLIGNAASPIDPLLGPLSDNGGLTKTHALQKDSPAYNAGDPTAVVGNGATPLNDQRGAPFGRIAIGRTDLGAFESSIVLTPLVVDTLDDMADGDFSAGHLSLRDAILIANQRDGFDVISFSQALTASGPATIVLQLGELELTEEAWIDGDNLPLTIDAERRSRVLNISAGSGDVRIRGLEITGGLTTGDNIEYIVDTTYSGGGIRSVSNGTLTLDRVVLRGNETQGRWADGGGVFSQGGLVITNCQLIGNFAGLPQTLTIVNGGGAAAYGGLIIDQSVIRDNEAFVFGGGVYSRGSTSVFRTIIDANKAQHSGLHSEGWIEVFDSVISNTRESLAGYGRGAIVLSAGGRIVRSLILDNDSAGIVYYGGSPLLTISPLLTIEDSTIARNDRGVEFEKASGVIRQSTISGNRGDRSWGISGDNSHVTVEGSTISDNGGSLEGGGININILRGESLLHLSGSIVAGNAIDVVCGGLDTLSMAYSLIGNTTGLTAAQLALLNDNGNKANQSAALGPLADNGGPELPGGHRLLTHLPLVTSPAISAGDPNPFGGGLTDYDQRGAPYDRVFGGRVDMGAVEYGAEPGALDFDGSGAVDGGDLTRWEAGFGMSEGAEPGQGDGDGDGDVDGADFLRWQRNLGTTVTASSSLVSMSAGSATAGNVGNGARTATAIDDPAVRETLFASGDLTALFYGNWWSGRSRKRR
;
A
#
# COMPACT_ATOMS: atom_id res chain seq x y z
N MET A 1 74.73 13.59 28.28
CA MET A 1 75.75 12.51 28.34
C MET A 1 75.24 11.41 27.40
N ASN A 2 75.86 11.18 26.24
CA ASN A 2 76.75 10.04 25.94
C ASN A 2 76.16 8.66 26.32
N ARG A 3 76.04 7.63 25.46
CA ARG A 3 76.27 7.40 23.99
C ARG A 3 75.77 5.95 23.66
N ASN A 4 75.52 5.41 22.46
CA ASN A 4 75.65 5.72 21.01
C ASN A 4 74.23 5.55 20.33
N SER A 5 73.87 5.64 19.03
CA SER A 5 74.46 5.61 17.66
C SER A 5 74.80 4.20 17.08
N GLN A 6 74.58 3.79 15.81
CA GLN A 6 74.22 4.42 14.50
C GLN A 6 73.20 3.54 13.71
N HIS A 7 72.26 4.05 12.88
CA HIS A 7 72.33 4.40 11.42
C HIS A 7 72.81 3.26 10.47
N ASP A 8 72.31 3.05 9.23
CA ASP A 8 71.38 3.80 8.34
C ASP A 8 70.63 2.83 7.35
N PRO A 9 69.51 3.21 6.66
CA PRO A 9 68.71 2.30 5.79
C PRO A 9 68.69 2.63 4.28
N ARG A 10 68.31 1.67 3.39
CA ARG A 10 67.49 1.90 2.15
C ARG A 10 67.16 0.67 1.25
N ARG A 11 65.86 0.56 0.90
CA ARG A 11 65.21 0.27 -0.43
C ARG A 11 65.67 -0.86 -1.40
N LEU A 12 64.65 -1.44 -2.06
CA LEU A 12 64.62 -2.22 -3.34
C LEU A 12 65.20 -3.67 -3.28
N GLY A 13 64.74 -4.65 -4.08
CA GLY A 13 63.54 -4.71 -4.93
C GLY A 13 63.71 -5.59 -6.20
N ALA A 14 62.93 -6.68 -6.33
CA ALA A 14 62.83 -7.59 -7.51
C ALA A 14 64.09 -8.42 -7.90
N LYS A 15 64.07 -9.52 -8.68
CA LYS A 15 63.14 -10.69 -8.91
C LYS A 15 63.90 -11.73 -9.83
N VAL A 16 63.34 -12.93 -10.09
CA VAL A 16 63.57 -13.81 -11.31
C VAL A 16 64.73 -14.86 -11.35
N ARG A 17 64.33 -16.17 -11.28
CA ARG A 17 64.82 -17.41 -12.00
C ARG A 17 66.26 -18.00 -11.77
N ALA A 18 66.56 -19.29 -12.04
CA ALA A 18 65.80 -20.57 -12.13
C ALA A 18 66.72 -21.82 -12.36
N GLY A 19 66.22 -23.05 -12.10
CA GLY A 19 66.77 -24.36 -12.55
C GLY A 19 67.63 -25.13 -11.52
N GLN A 20 67.80 -26.47 -11.56
CA GLN A 20 67.17 -27.55 -12.36
C GLN A 20 67.37 -28.96 -11.69
N PHE A 21 66.82 -30.05 -12.23
CA PHE A 21 66.62 -31.38 -11.59
C PHE A 21 67.81 -32.39 -11.57
N CYS A 22 67.90 -33.20 -10.51
CA CYS A 22 68.37 -34.62 -10.39
C CYS A 22 68.26 -35.10 -8.91
N SER A 23 68.24 -36.39 -8.50
CA SER A 23 67.99 -37.71 -9.14
C SER A 23 67.67 -38.76 -8.03
N GLN A 24 67.73 -40.09 -8.26
CA GLN A 24 67.33 -41.17 -7.31
C GLN A 24 68.50 -42.07 -6.82
N ALA A 25 68.36 -42.66 -5.61
CA ALA A 25 68.95 -43.97 -5.22
C ALA A 25 68.24 -44.63 -4.00
N PHE A 26 68.09 -45.96 -4.01
CA PHE A 26 67.41 -46.78 -2.96
C PHE A 26 68.37 -47.32 -1.87
N ARG A 27 67.83 -47.70 -0.69
CA ARG A 27 68.19 -48.88 0.14
C ARG A 27 66.98 -49.34 1.01
N PRO A 28 66.97 -50.58 1.57
CA PRO A 28 65.75 -51.41 1.53
C PRO A 28 64.92 -51.53 2.83
N LEU A 29 63.70 -52.04 2.65
CA LEU A 29 62.75 -52.48 3.68
C LEU A 29 63.32 -53.58 4.59
N ARG A 30 62.86 -53.58 5.85
CA ARG A 30 62.73 -54.79 6.69
C ARG A 30 61.24 -55.14 6.79
N PHE A 31 60.94 -56.43 6.84
CA PHE A 31 59.64 -56.89 7.33
C PHE A 31 59.70 -56.94 8.87
N GLU A 32 58.72 -56.34 9.51
CA GLU A 32 58.31 -56.66 10.88
C GLU A 32 56.95 -57.39 10.79
N GLN A 33 56.58 -58.14 11.83
CA GLN A 33 55.35 -58.95 11.81
C GLN A 33 54.10 -58.08 11.82
N LEU A 34 53.08 -58.51 11.06
CA LEU A 34 51.71 -58.07 11.26
C LEU A 34 51.15 -58.79 12.50
N GLU A 35 51.22 -58.14 13.64
CA GLU A 35 50.46 -58.48 14.84
C GLU A 35 49.66 -57.23 15.25
N ASP A 36 48.35 -57.41 15.38
CA ASP A 36 47.28 -56.48 15.74
C ASP A 36 47.45 -54.98 15.42
N ARG A 37 47.00 -54.62 14.21
CA ARG A 37 46.21 -53.39 14.07
C ARG A 37 44.78 -53.71 14.45
N GLN A 38 44.35 -53.30 15.64
CA GLN A 38 42.92 -53.21 15.94
C GLN A 38 42.24 -52.33 14.88
N LEU A 39 41.03 -52.73 14.46
CA LEU A 39 40.18 -51.90 13.61
C LEU A 39 39.77 -50.67 14.44
N LEU A 40 40.12 -49.47 13.96
CA LEU A 40 39.94 -48.22 14.70
C LEU A 40 38.47 -47.73 14.74
N SER A 41 37.61 -48.38 13.96
CA SER A 41 36.16 -48.28 14.12
C SER A 41 35.50 -49.64 13.85
N ILE A 42 34.34 -49.85 14.46
CA ILE A 42 33.44 -50.97 14.21
C ILE A 42 32.34 -50.48 13.27
N THR A 43 32.02 -51.24 12.23
CA THR A 43 31.00 -50.84 11.25
C THR A 43 29.74 -51.69 11.43
N VAL A 44 28.60 -51.04 11.66
CA VAL A 44 27.27 -51.64 11.61
C VAL A 44 26.87 -51.80 10.14
N ASP A 45 26.51 -53.01 9.71
CA ASP A 45 26.16 -53.31 8.32
C ASP A 45 24.81 -54.03 8.11
N THR A 46 24.04 -54.23 9.19
CA THR A 46 22.62 -54.64 9.13
C THR A 46 21.68 -53.60 9.74
N LEU A 47 20.43 -53.54 9.26
CA LEU A 47 19.32 -52.81 9.89
C LEU A 47 18.59 -53.65 10.95
N THR A 48 18.90 -54.94 11.06
CA THR A 48 18.29 -55.82 12.07
C THR A 48 18.72 -55.38 13.47
N ASP A 49 17.74 -55.26 14.35
CA ASP A 49 17.99 -55.18 15.78
C ASP A 49 18.05 -56.60 16.35
N GLU A 50 19.27 -57.09 16.59
CA GLU A 50 19.55 -58.40 17.18
C GLU A 50 20.73 -58.32 18.16
N ASN A 51 21.03 -59.41 18.86
CA ASN A 51 22.11 -59.53 19.85
C ASN A 51 22.47 -61.01 19.96
N ASP A 52 22.91 -61.59 18.84
CA ASP A 52 23.23 -63.02 18.74
C ASP A 52 24.70 -63.33 19.10
N GLY A 53 25.52 -62.27 19.25
CA GLY A 53 26.93 -62.38 19.62
C GLY A 53 27.86 -62.62 18.43
N VAL A 54 27.43 -62.36 17.19
CA VAL A 54 28.32 -62.30 16.03
C VAL A 54 29.36 -61.20 16.21
N GLY A 55 30.61 -61.61 16.41
CA GLY A 55 31.75 -60.70 16.48
C GLY A 55 32.03 -60.06 15.12
N VAL A 56 32.24 -58.73 15.15
CA VAL A 56 32.50 -57.81 14.04
C VAL A 56 32.86 -58.45 12.68
N GLY A 57 31.90 -58.41 11.75
CA GLY A 57 31.93 -59.06 10.44
C GLY A 57 30.69 -58.74 9.60
N GLU A 58 30.38 -59.57 8.60
CA GLU A 58 29.14 -59.46 7.82
C GLU A 58 27.92 -59.73 8.72
N GLY A 59 27.02 -58.75 8.86
CA GLY A 59 25.82 -58.83 9.70
C GLY A 59 25.96 -58.24 11.11
N THR A 60 26.90 -57.32 11.33
CA THR A 60 27.10 -56.65 12.63
C THR A 60 25.96 -55.66 12.91
N SER A 61 25.15 -55.92 13.93
CA SER A 61 24.10 -54.98 14.37
C SER A 61 24.68 -53.83 15.23
N LEU A 62 23.85 -52.82 15.52
CA LEU A 62 24.23 -51.74 16.44
C LEU A 62 24.45 -52.25 17.87
N ARG A 63 23.75 -53.29 18.33
CA ARG A 63 23.96 -53.85 19.68
C ARG A 63 25.25 -54.66 19.75
N ASP A 64 25.54 -55.47 18.73
CA ASP A 64 26.79 -56.21 18.66
C ASP A 64 27.99 -55.24 18.58
N ALA A 65 27.85 -54.13 17.85
CA ALA A 65 28.85 -53.06 17.81
C ALA A 65 29.04 -52.38 19.18
N LEU A 66 27.95 -52.01 19.87
CA LEU A 66 28.01 -51.42 21.23
C LEU A 66 28.63 -52.38 22.25
N ALA A 67 28.31 -53.67 22.17
CA ALA A 67 28.87 -54.71 23.04
C ALA A 67 30.37 -54.94 22.75
N ALA A 68 30.77 -55.02 21.48
CA ALA A 68 32.14 -55.27 21.05
C ALA A 68 33.08 -54.08 21.25
N ALA A 69 32.58 -52.84 21.19
CA ALA A 69 33.38 -51.63 21.28
C ALA A 69 34.10 -51.49 22.65
N GLY A 70 35.39 -51.13 22.58
CA GLY A 70 36.19 -50.72 23.73
C GLY A 70 35.99 -49.23 24.10
N PRO A 71 36.34 -48.82 25.34
CA PRO A 71 36.24 -47.42 25.76
C PRO A 71 37.07 -46.48 24.87
N GLY A 72 36.38 -45.52 24.25
CA GLY A 72 36.95 -44.52 23.33
C GLY A 72 36.95 -44.91 21.86
N GLU A 73 36.44 -46.09 21.50
CA GLU A 73 36.33 -46.52 20.08
C GLU A 73 35.17 -45.83 19.34
N THR A 74 35.19 -45.94 18.00
CA THR A 74 34.18 -45.37 17.11
C THR A 74 33.30 -46.46 16.51
N ILE A 75 31.99 -46.22 16.45
CA ILE A 75 31.01 -47.03 15.73
C ILE A 75 30.55 -46.22 14.51
N ASP A 76 30.80 -46.76 13.32
CA ASP A 76 30.36 -46.23 12.02
C ASP A 76 29.19 -47.05 11.47
N PHE A 77 28.46 -46.52 10.49
CA PHE A 77 27.43 -47.25 9.74
C PHE A 77 27.85 -47.46 8.28
N ALA A 78 27.63 -48.67 7.74
CA ALA A 78 27.96 -49.00 6.36
C ALA A 78 27.09 -48.17 5.39
N PRO A 79 27.68 -47.47 4.39
CA PRO A 79 26.91 -46.66 3.43
C PRO A 79 25.85 -47.42 2.61
N ALA A 80 25.93 -48.75 2.59
CA ALA A 80 24.91 -49.61 1.98
C ALA A 80 23.55 -49.54 2.69
N LEU A 81 23.52 -49.27 4.01
CA LEU A 81 22.31 -49.23 4.84
C LEU A 81 21.31 -48.15 4.40
N THR A 82 21.80 -47.08 3.78
CA THR A 82 20.99 -45.93 3.34
C THR A 82 21.14 -45.66 1.83
N ALA A 83 21.60 -46.65 1.06
CA ALA A 83 21.87 -46.50 -0.37
C ALA A 83 20.61 -46.34 -1.23
N ASP A 84 19.51 -46.99 -0.82
CA ASP A 84 18.19 -46.91 -1.48
C ASP A 84 17.30 -45.79 -0.90
N GLY A 85 17.79 -45.02 0.07
CA GLY A 85 17.06 -43.92 0.74
C GLY A 85 17.16 -43.98 2.27
N PRO A 86 16.35 -43.18 2.99
CA PRO A 86 16.30 -43.18 4.45
C PRO A 86 15.86 -44.54 5.02
N ALA A 87 16.54 -44.98 6.08
CA ALA A 87 16.34 -46.26 6.74
C ALA A 87 16.11 -46.11 8.26
N ALA A 88 15.63 -47.18 8.89
CA ALA A 88 15.42 -47.24 10.34
C ALA A 88 15.90 -48.57 10.93
N ILE A 89 16.63 -48.49 12.05
CA ILE A 89 16.88 -49.62 12.95
C ILE A 89 15.75 -49.60 13.98
N VAL A 90 14.80 -50.52 13.81
CA VAL A 90 13.62 -50.64 14.67
C VAL A 90 13.95 -51.57 15.84
N LEU A 91 14.07 -51.00 17.04
CA LEU A 91 14.50 -51.67 18.25
C LEU A 91 13.42 -52.66 18.73
N ARG A 92 13.85 -53.89 19.03
CA ARG A 92 12.99 -55.01 19.49
C ARG A 92 13.56 -55.72 20.73
N HIS A 93 14.74 -55.32 21.19
CA HIS A 93 15.40 -55.88 22.37
C HIS A 93 15.62 -54.83 23.47
N GLY A 94 14.73 -53.82 23.54
CA GLY A 94 14.76 -52.73 24.52
C GLY A 94 15.65 -51.56 24.09
N GLU A 95 15.97 -50.67 25.03
CA GLU A 95 16.86 -49.54 24.85
C GLU A 95 18.30 -49.94 24.47
N LEU A 96 19.09 -49.00 23.95
CA LEU A 96 20.52 -49.21 23.66
C LEU A 96 21.35 -48.66 24.83
N THR A 97 21.94 -49.56 25.62
CA THR A 97 22.80 -49.19 26.76
C THR A 97 24.20 -48.75 26.31
N ILE A 98 24.70 -47.67 26.88
CA ILE A 98 26.07 -47.15 26.71
C ILE A 98 26.70 -46.98 28.09
N ASP A 99 27.50 -47.97 28.50
CA ASP A 99 28.19 -48.09 29.79
C ASP A 99 29.65 -47.58 29.76
N LYS A 100 30.11 -47.13 28.59
CA LYS A 100 31.50 -46.75 28.30
C LYS A 100 31.54 -45.51 27.38
N PRO A 101 32.57 -44.66 27.45
CA PRO A 101 32.72 -43.56 26.49
C PRO A 101 32.91 -44.10 25.07
N LEU A 102 32.16 -43.55 24.10
CA LEU A 102 32.16 -43.98 22.69
C LEU A 102 31.92 -42.80 21.76
N THR A 103 32.21 -43.00 20.47
CA THR A 103 31.76 -42.10 19.39
C THR A 103 30.91 -42.89 18.40
N ILE A 104 29.72 -42.40 18.04
CA ILE A 104 28.78 -43.06 17.12
C ILE A 104 28.51 -42.12 15.95
N GLN A 105 28.96 -42.48 14.74
CA GLN A 105 28.92 -41.64 13.54
C GLN A 105 27.87 -42.16 12.54
N GLY A 106 26.64 -41.66 12.68
CA GLY A 106 25.55 -41.88 11.74
C GLY A 106 25.77 -41.22 10.37
N PRO A 107 25.13 -41.71 9.30
CA PRO A 107 25.29 -41.21 7.94
C PRO A 107 24.62 -39.84 7.69
N GLY A 108 23.87 -39.31 8.66
CA GLY A 108 23.09 -38.09 8.59
C GLY A 108 21.67 -38.31 9.11
N ALA A 109 21.14 -37.41 9.94
CA ALA A 109 19.87 -37.64 10.64
C ALA A 109 18.66 -37.81 9.70
N SER A 110 18.71 -37.27 8.48
CA SER A 110 17.72 -37.49 7.43
C SER A 110 17.81 -38.85 6.72
N LEU A 111 18.85 -39.65 7.02
CA LEU A 111 19.14 -40.92 6.37
C LEU A 111 19.02 -42.14 7.29
N LEU A 112 19.30 -42.01 8.60
CA LEU A 112 19.18 -43.13 9.54
C LEU A 112 18.47 -42.76 10.84
N THR A 113 17.46 -43.57 11.17
CA THR A 113 16.66 -43.45 12.38
C THR A 113 16.89 -44.64 13.31
N LEU A 114 17.07 -44.38 14.60
CA LEU A 114 16.91 -45.35 15.68
C LEU A 114 15.48 -45.20 16.22
N ASP A 115 14.70 -46.28 16.18
CA ASP A 115 13.25 -46.25 16.38
C ASP A 115 12.84 -47.25 17.47
N ALA A 116 12.51 -46.75 18.66
CA ALA A 116 12.14 -47.58 19.81
C ALA A 116 10.71 -48.14 19.73
N SER A 117 9.87 -47.67 18.79
CA SER A 117 8.46 -48.05 18.68
C SER A 117 8.22 -49.51 18.22
N GLY A 118 9.28 -50.31 18.12
CA GLY A 118 9.25 -51.71 17.69
C GLY A 118 8.86 -52.69 18.79
N ASN A 119 8.97 -52.30 20.06
CA ASN A 119 8.51 -53.07 21.23
C ASN A 119 7.18 -52.57 21.77
N ASP A 120 7.02 -51.25 21.86
CA ASP A 120 5.78 -50.60 22.28
C ASP A 120 5.50 -49.40 21.34
N PRO A 121 4.36 -49.36 20.62
CA PRO A 121 4.06 -48.28 19.70
C PRO A 121 3.48 -47.06 20.45
N THR A 122 4.36 -46.18 20.95
CA THR A 122 4.08 -44.86 21.56
C THR A 122 2.68 -44.30 21.24
N PRO A 123 1.79 -44.05 22.23
CA PRO A 123 0.39 -43.68 21.95
C PRO A 123 0.19 -42.32 21.25
N TRP A 124 0.19 -42.32 19.92
CA TRP A 124 -0.33 -41.23 19.10
C TRP A 124 -1.86 -41.13 19.24
N PRO A 125 -2.46 -39.91 19.23
CA PRO A 125 -1.99 -38.79 18.40
C PRO A 125 -1.89 -37.42 19.10
N PHE A 126 -1.31 -36.47 18.38
CA PHE A 126 -1.57 -35.03 18.57
C PHE A 126 -3.09 -34.75 18.66
N TRP A 127 -3.54 -34.19 19.79
CA TRP A 127 -4.86 -33.56 19.86
C TRP A 127 -4.86 -32.31 20.77
N PRO A 128 -5.42 -31.17 20.32
CA PRO A 128 -5.59 -29.99 21.17
C PRO A 128 -6.78 -30.16 22.12
N TYR A 129 -6.48 -30.29 23.42
CA TYR A 129 -7.38 -30.02 24.55
C TYR A 129 -8.81 -30.60 24.45
N ILE A 130 -8.98 -31.87 24.84
CA ILE A 130 -10.28 -32.39 25.29
C ILE A 130 -10.09 -33.06 26.67
N PRO A 131 -10.74 -32.58 27.74
CA PRO A 131 -10.79 -33.29 29.01
C PRO A 131 -11.79 -34.47 28.92
N ILE A 132 -11.35 -35.58 28.33
CA ILE A 132 -12.09 -36.85 28.34
C ILE A 132 -11.70 -37.65 29.60
N PRO A 133 -12.65 -38.03 30.49
CA PRO A 133 -12.31 -38.67 31.78
C PRO A 133 -11.71 -40.07 31.69
N GLU A 134 -11.81 -40.72 30.53
CA GLU A 134 -11.57 -42.15 30.35
C GLU A 134 -10.85 -42.39 29.01
N ILE A 135 -9.52 -42.48 29.04
CA ILE A 135 -8.75 -43.25 28.04
C ILE A 135 -7.73 -44.12 28.77
N PRO A 136 -7.70 -45.44 28.53
CA PRO A 136 -6.57 -46.26 28.94
C PRO A 136 -5.43 -46.02 27.94
N HIS A 137 -4.52 -45.13 28.30
CA HIS A 137 -3.19 -45.07 27.72
C HIS A 137 -2.20 -45.54 28.78
N GLU A 138 -1.61 -46.68 28.50
CA GLU A 138 -0.36 -47.11 29.11
C GLU A 138 0.70 -46.16 28.50
N PHE A 139 1.39 -45.41 29.36
CA PHE A 139 2.46 -44.47 29.03
C PHE A 139 3.63 -44.83 29.94
N GLY A 140 4.83 -44.90 29.39
CA GLY A 140 6.01 -45.25 30.17
C GLY A 140 6.19 -46.74 30.48
N ASP A 141 5.53 -47.64 29.75
CA ASP A 141 5.77 -49.09 29.80
C ASP A 141 6.66 -49.62 28.65
N GLY A 142 7.08 -48.74 27.74
CA GLY A 142 8.07 -48.99 26.70
C GLY A 142 9.53 -48.80 27.14
N SER A 143 10.43 -48.77 26.16
CA SER A 143 11.86 -48.45 26.32
C SER A 143 12.18 -47.09 25.69
N LEU A 144 13.21 -46.42 26.20
CA LEU A 144 13.84 -45.28 25.52
C LEU A 144 14.78 -45.74 24.38
N VAL A 145 15.38 -44.79 23.64
CA VAL A 145 16.32 -45.10 22.55
C VAL A 145 17.74 -45.32 23.08
N LEU A 146 18.33 -44.36 23.80
CA LEU A 146 19.72 -44.44 24.32
C LEU A 146 19.78 -44.25 25.84
N ASN A 147 20.19 -45.29 26.57
CA ASN A 147 20.44 -45.22 28.02
C ASN A 147 21.97 -45.14 28.28
N ILE A 148 22.43 -43.98 28.74
CA ILE A 148 23.86 -43.66 28.90
C ILE A 148 24.17 -43.52 30.40
N HIS A 149 25.05 -44.37 30.94
CA HIS A 149 25.44 -44.35 32.35
C HIS A 149 26.95 -44.58 32.50
N LEU A 150 27.68 -43.65 33.11
CA LEU A 150 29.14 -43.76 33.30
C LEU A 150 29.54 -43.62 34.77
N GLU A 151 29.83 -44.73 35.47
CA GLU A 151 30.03 -44.81 36.94
C GLU A 151 31.25 -44.02 37.53
N ALA A 152 31.89 -43.10 36.80
CA ALA A 152 33.16 -42.48 37.19
C ALA A 152 33.23 -40.97 36.96
N SER A 153 33.58 -40.22 38.02
CA SER A 153 33.93 -38.80 37.96
C SER A 153 35.47 -38.61 37.88
N PRO A 154 36.01 -37.72 37.03
CA PRO A 154 35.29 -36.81 36.12
C PRO A 154 34.62 -37.57 34.96
N TYR A 155 33.39 -37.18 34.68
CA TYR A 155 32.51 -37.87 33.72
C TYR A 155 33.12 -37.90 32.32
N SER A 156 33.13 -39.09 31.71
CA SER A 156 33.67 -39.28 30.35
C SER A 156 32.63 -38.91 29.28
N SER A 157 33.06 -38.82 28.02
CA SER A 157 32.22 -38.34 26.92
C SER A 157 31.64 -39.47 26.05
N VAL A 158 30.35 -39.39 25.75
CA VAL A 158 29.72 -40.09 24.62
C VAL A 158 29.39 -39.06 23.54
N GLN A 159 29.79 -39.34 22.30
CA GLN A 159 29.52 -38.49 21.14
C GLN A 159 28.62 -39.24 20.16
N VAL A 160 27.56 -38.59 19.68
CA VAL A 160 26.65 -39.14 18.67
C VAL A 160 26.45 -38.09 17.58
N SER A 161 26.61 -38.46 16.32
CA SER A 161 26.36 -37.54 15.20
C SER A 161 25.50 -38.15 14.11
N GLY A 162 24.71 -37.32 13.42
CA GLY A 162 24.03 -37.71 12.19
C GLY A 162 23.01 -38.84 12.33
N LEU A 163 22.24 -38.87 13.42
CA LEU A 163 21.16 -39.84 13.67
C LEU A 163 19.84 -39.17 14.08
N THR A 164 18.72 -39.74 13.65
CA THR A 164 17.40 -39.50 14.27
C THR A 164 17.17 -40.53 15.38
N MET A 165 16.56 -40.13 16.50
CA MET A 165 16.20 -40.97 17.65
C MET A 165 14.75 -40.69 18.02
N ARG A 166 13.87 -41.70 17.92
CA ARG A 166 12.42 -41.54 18.09
C ARG A 166 11.71 -42.75 18.69
N GLY A 167 10.45 -42.53 19.06
CA GLY A 167 9.50 -43.61 19.37
C GLY A 167 9.77 -44.32 20.70
N GLY A 168 10.53 -43.70 21.61
CA GLY A 168 10.68 -44.20 22.97
C GLY A 168 9.55 -43.74 23.88
N ASP A 169 9.13 -44.60 24.81
CA ASP A 169 8.04 -44.35 25.77
C ASP A 169 8.48 -44.74 27.20
N ALA A 170 9.19 -43.83 27.87
CA ALA A 170 10.00 -44.17 29.04
C ALA A 170 9.37 -43.77 30.38
N GLY A 171 9.26 -44.74 31.30
CA GLY A 171 8.45 -44.63 32.51
C GLY A 171 9.01 -43.85 33.69
N ASP A 172 8.20 -43.86 34.76
CA ASP A 172 8.46 -43.19 36.05
C ASP A 172 9.64 -43.79 36.86
N ASP A 173 10.29 -44.85 36.37
CA ASP A 173 11.47 -45.41 37.03
C ASP A 173 12.62 -44.39 37.03
N ILE A 174 13.32 -44.29 38.16
CA ILE A 174 14.16 -43.13 38.46
C ILE A 174 15.38 -43.03 37.54
N GLU A 175 15.79 -44.15 36.94
CA GLU A 175 16.93 -44.27 36.03
C GLU A 175 16.53 -44.10 34.54
N LEU A 176 15.22 -44.07 34.22
CA LEU A 176 14.69 -44.14 32.84
C LEU A 176 13.87 -42.91 32.41
N ARG A 177 13.95 -41.79 33.13
CA ARG A 177 13.06 -40.61 32.99
C ARG A 177 13.10 -39.86 31.65
N GLY A 178 13.97 -40.25 30.72
CA GLY A 178 14.19 -39.60 29.43
C GLY A 178 13.62 -40.43 28.27
N GLY A 179 12.68 -39.88 27.51
CA GLY A 179 11.95 -40.64 26.48
C GLY A 179 12.80 -41.09 25.30
N GLY A 180 13.60 -40.19 24.73
CA GLY A 180 14.57 -40.52 23.69
C GLY A 180 15.91 -40.95 24.27
N ILE A 181 16.47 -40.12 25.16
CA ILE A 181 17.80 -40.31 25.76
C ILE A 181 17.72 -40.09 27.27
N ALA A 182 18.28 -41.01 28.05
CA ALA A 182 18.60 -40.81 29.46
C ALA A 182 20.12 -40.80 29.63
N SER A 183 20.65 -39.82 30.36
CA SER A 183 22.08 -39.62 30.57
C SER A 183 22.40 -39.40 32.04
N LEU A 184 23.02 -40.39 32.68
CA LEU A 184 23.42 -40.38 34.08
C LEU A 184 24.96 -40.34 34.20
N PHE A 185 25.48 -39.36 34.94
CA PHE A 185 26.92 -39.22 35.23
C PHE A 185 27.82 -39.13 33.97
N ALA A 186 27.32 -38.52 32.89
CA ALA A 186 27.95 -38.54 31.57
C ALA A 186 28.03 -37.15 30.92
N ASN A 187 29.03 -36.95 30.05
CA ASN A 187 29.03 -35.83 29.11
C ASN A 187 28.54 -36.34 27.74
N VAL A 188 27.44 -35.81 27.22
CA VAL A 188 26.82 -36.23 25.96
C VAL A 188 26.89 -35.10 24.95
N VAL A 189 27.44 -35.39 23.77
CA VAL A 189 27.50 -34.45 22.65
C VAL A 189 26.69 -35.01 21.49
N LEU A 190 25.65 -34.29 21.07
CA LEU A 190 24.85 -34.61 19.88
C LEU A 190 25.14 -33.58 18.79
N THR A 191 25.60 -34.04 17.63
CA THR A 191 25.98 -33.18 16.49
C THR A 191 25.18 -33.55 15.24
N GLU A 192 24.42 -32.61 14.68
CA GLU A 192 23.56 -32.84 13.50
C GLU A 192 22.57 -34.01 13.70
N CYS A 193 22.08 -34.17 14.94
CA CYS A 193 21.13 -35.20 15.37
C CYS A 193 19.70 -34.67 15.47
N ARG A 194 18.71 -35.57 15.52
CA ARG A 194 17.29 -35.25 15.69
C ARG A 194 16.65 -36.16 16.75
N VAL A 195 16.29 -35.62 17.91
CA VAL A 195 15.51 -36.34 18.95
C VAL A 195 14.05 -35.91 18.82
N THR A 196 13.17 -36.82 18.40
CA THR A 196 11.80 -36.47 18.01
C THR A 196 10.78 -37.53 18.34
N GLU A 197 9.51 -37.18 18.54
CA GLU A 197 8.42 -38.16 18.67
C GLU A 197 8.65 -39.18 19.80
N ASN A 198 9.25 -38.74 20.92
CA ASN A 198 9.44 -39.54 22.13
C ASN A 198 8.53 -39.07 23.27
N ILE A 199 8.19 -39.99 24.17
CA ILE A 199 7.42 -39.78 25.39
C ILE A 199 8.28 -40.21 26.59
N GLY A 200 8.27 -39.44 27.68
CA GLY A 200 8.99 -39.79 28.90
C GLY A 200 8.35 -39.20 30.16
N ALA A 201 8.74 -39.70 31.33
CA ALA A 201 8.26 -39.18 32.60
C ALA A 201 8.56 -37.68 32.78
N THR A 202 9.84 -37.30 32.78
CA THR A 202 10.25 -35.91 33.09
C THR A 202 11.23 -35.28 32.10
N GLY A 203 11.76 -36.01 31.12
CA GLY A 203 12.54 -35.45 30.01
C GLY A 203 12.04 -36.01 28.69
N GLY A 204 11.03 -35.40 28.09
CA GLY A 204 10.27 -36.02 26.99
C GLY A 204 11.15 -36.46 25.83
N GLY A 205 12.10 -35.62 25.41
CA GLY A 205 13.16 -35.99 24.47
C GLY A 205 14.43 -36.48 25.16
N ILE A 206 14.98 -35.68 26.08
CA ILE A 206 16.26 -35.93 26.74
C ILE A 206 16.16 -35.67 28.25
N TYR A 207 16.65 -36.60 29.07
CA TYR A 207 16.94 -36.42 30.49
C TYR A 207 18.45 -36.45 30.73
N VAL A 208 19.00 -35.46 31.43
CA VAL A 208 20.42 -35.43 31.83
C VAL A 208 20.59 -35.09 33.31
N GLU A 209 21.13 -36.05 34.06
CA GLU A 209 21.42 -35.95 35.49
C GLU A 209 22.92 -36.17 35.72
N HIS A 210 23.56 -35.14 36.28
CA HIS A 210 25.01 -35.03 36.46
C HIS A 210 25.87 -35.11 35.17
N GLY A 211 26.55 -34.01 34.85
CA GLY A 211 27.42 -33.92 33.66
C GLY A 211 26.96 -32.82 32.71
N THR A 212 27.22 -32.98 31.41
CA THR A 212 26.96 -31.94 30.40
C THR A 212 26.29 -32.51 29.16
N LEU A 213 25.13 -31.97 28.79
CA LEU A 213 24.54 -32.16 27.47
C LEU A 213 24.98 -31.02 26.54
N THR A 214 25.52 -31.36 25.36
CA THR A 214 25.82 -30.40 24.29
C THR A 214 25.06 -30.77 23.03
N LEU A 215 24.30 -29.82 22.48
CA LEU A 215 23.63 -29.92 21.19
C LEU A 215 24.28 -28.95 20.21
N GLU A 216 24.87 -29.47 19.13
CA GLU A 216 25.40 -28.67 18.02
C GLU A 216 24.65 -29.01 16.73
N ARG A 217 24.10 -28.00 16.04
CA ARG A 217 23.30 -28.15 14.78
C ARG A 217 22.20 -29.21 14.85
N SER A 218 21.67 -29.46 16.04
CA SER A 218 20.77 -30.58 16.32
C SER A 218 19.35 -30.09 16.58
N ARG A 219 18.39 -31.02 16.50
CA ARG A 219 16.97 -30.75 16.78
C ARG A 219 16.45 -31.62 17.90
N VAL A 220 15.65 -31.03 18.78
CA VAL A 220 14.83 -31.75 19.77
C VAL A 220 13.40 -31.27 19.57
N GLU A 221 12.54 -32.08 18.93
CA GLU A 221 11.23 -31.59 18.47
C GLU A 221 10.08 -32.60 18.58
N ARG A 222 8.88 -32.13 18.97
CA ARG A 222 7.66 -32.95 19.15
C ARG A 222 7.83 -34.11 20.15
N ASN A 223 8.59 -33.89 21.22
CA ASN A 223 8.67 -34.82 22.35
C ASN A 223 7.70 -34.39 23.47
N PHE A 224 7.29 -35.32 24.33
CA PHE A 224 6.29 -35.08 25.38
C PHE A 224 6.72 -35.61 26.76
N ALA A 225 6.62 -34.78 27.79
CA ALA A 225 6.77 -35.19 29.18
C ALA A 225 5.40 -35.27 29.90
N TYR A 226 5.02 -36.47 30.36
CA TYR A 226 3.66 -36.68 30.89
C TYR A 226 3.51 -36.37 32.38
N ALA A 227 4.59 -36.40 33.18
CA ALA A 227 4.51 -36.18 34.62
C ALA A 227 4.29 -34.69 34.95
N GLY A 228 3.39 -34.42 35.91
CA GLY A 228 3.15 -33.07 36.41
C GLY A 228 4.25 -32.60 37.37
N GLY A 229 4.50 -31.28 37.39
CA GLY A 229 5.53 -30.67 38.24
C GLY A 229 6.81 -30.32 37.46
N VAL A 230 7.96 -30.85 37.88
CA VAL A 230 9.27 -30.49 37.31
C VAL A 230 9.76 -31.53 36.30
N GLY A 231 9.43 -31.31 35.02
CA GLY A 231 9.84 -32.17 33.92
C GLY A 231 9.69 -31.49 32.56
N GLY A 232 10.79 -31.39 31.82
CA GLY A 232 10.88 -30.63 30.58
C GLY A 232 10.42 -31.42 29.37
N GLY A 233 9.64 -30.78 28.50
CA GLY A 233 9.03 -31.46 27.35
C GLY A 233 10.06 -31.89 26.29
N GLY A 234 11.04 -31.03 26.01
CA GLY A 234 12.18 -31.37 25.16
C GLY A 234 13.36 -31.93 25.97
N ILE A 235 13.87 -31.15 26.93
CA ILE A 235 15.06 -31.46 27.73
C ILE A 235 14.78 -31.21 29.20
N ASN A 236 15.23 -32.12 30.07
CA ASN A 236 15.34 -31.89 31.51
C ASN A 236 16.80 -32.03 31.96
N GLY A 237 17.35 -30.95 32.50
CA GLY A 237 18.70 -30.89 33.07
C GLY A 237 18.64 -30.76 34.60
N PHE A 238 18.96 -31.84 35.31
CA PHE A 238 19.03 -31.90 36.77
C PHE A 238 20.50 -32.04 37.24
N ASP A 239 20.95 -31.23 38.20
CA ASP A 239 22.34 -31.22 38.72
C ASP A 239 23.45 -31.23 37.62
N SER A 240 23.15 -30.67 36.44
CA SER A 240 23.95 -30.84 35.21
C SER A 240 24.23 -29.50 34.51
N SER A 241 24.79 -29.55 33.30
CA SER A 241 24.98 -28.40 32.41
C SER A 241 24.35 -28.70 31.05
N VAL A 242 23.77 -27.68 30.41
CA VAL A 242 23.08 -27.81 29.11
C VAL A 242 23.55 -26.72 28.17
N VAL A 243 24.07 -27.12 27.01
CA VAL A 243 24.67 -26.24 26.00
C VAL A 243 23.96 -26.45 24.66
N LEU A 244 23.31 -25.40 24.14
CA LEU A 244 22.67 -25.39 22.82
C LEU A 244 23.44 -24.44 21.90
N LYS A 245 23.93 -24.94 20.76
CA LYS A 245 24.63 -24.16 19.74
C LYS A 245 24.04 -24.45 18.36
N GLN A 246 23.62 -23.38 17.67
CA GLN A 246 23.06 -23.48 16.30
C GLN A 246 21.93 -24.52 16.16
N SER A 247 21.16 -24.72 17.22
CA SER A 247 20.22 -25.86 17.38
C SER A 247 18.77 -25.39 17.53
N THR A 248 17.81 -26.31 17.35
CA THR A 248 16.37 -26.00 17.40
C THR A 248 15.63 -26.88 18.40
N LEU A 249 14.89 -26.27 19.33
CA LEU A 249 13.87 -26.93 20.15
C LEU A 249 12.50 -26.47 19.70
N GLU A 250 11.74 -27.32 18.99
CA GLU A 250 10.43 -26.93 18.46
C GLU A 250 9.29 -27.92 18.76
N ASP A 251 8.09 -27.39 19.02
CA ASP A 251 6.84 -28.17 19.24
C ASP A 251 6.88 -29.21 20.39
N ASN A 252 7.83 -29.15 21.34
CA ASN A 252 7.84 -30.05 22.50
C ASN A 252 6.80 -29.65 23.55
N ALA A 253 6.32 -30.59 24.37
CA ALA A 253 5.29 -30.29 25.36
C ALA A 253 5.46 -31.03 26.68
N THR A 254 4.89 -30.49 27.75
CA THR A 254 4.89 -31.10 29.09
C THR A 254 3.63 -30.77 29.87
N ASN A 255 3.23 -31.67 30.79
CA ASN A 255 2.27 -31.36 31.87
C ASN A 255 2.97 -30.71 33.08
N GLY A 256 4.31 -30.64 33.08
CA GLY A 256 5.11 -29.94 34.08
C GLY A 256 5.42 -28.49 33.71
N TYR A 257 6.58 -28.02 34.15
CA TYR A 257 7.22 -26.77 33.77
C TYR A 257 8.24 -26.99 32.64
N GLY A 258 8.63 -25.97 31.88
CA GLY A 258 9.73 -26.09 30.91
C GLY A 258 9.35 -26.83 29.63
N GLY A 259 8.38 -26.31 28.87
CA GLY A 259 7.88 -26.98 27.65
C GLY A 259 8.98 -27.35 26.66
N GLY A 260 9.98 -26.49 26.47
CA GLY A 260 11.23 -26.81 25.78
C GLY A 260 12.30 -27.39 26.72
N ILE A 261 12.69 -26.62 27.74
CA ILE A 261 13.75 -26.96 28.70
C ILE A 261 13.28 -26.78 30.15
N THR A 262 13.54 -27.76 31.01
CA THR A 262 13.63 -27.59 32.47
C THR A 262 15.09 -27.66 32.91
N PHE A 263 15.51 -26.74 33.79
CA PHE A 263 16.87 -26.69 34.33
C PHE A 263 16.83 -26.42 35.84
N ILE A 264 17.27 -27.41 36.64
CA ILE A 264 17.08 -27.44 38.11
C ILE A 264 18.38 -27.84 38.79
N HIS A 265 18.75 -27.10 39.85
CA HIS A 265 20.01 -27.23 40.59
C HIS A 265 21.30 -27.22 39.70
N GLY A 266 21.18 -26.86 38.42
CA GLY A 266 22.24 -27.05 37.43
C GLY A 266 23.35 -25.99 37.50
N ASN A 267 24.48 -26.31 36.87
CA ASN A 267 25.70 -25.52 36.92
C ASN A 267 25.71 -24.42 35.84
N SER A 268 25.33 -24.74 34.60
CA SER A 268 25.22 -23.76 33.51
C SER A 268 24.20 -24.16 32.45
N LEU A 269 23.34 -23.22 32.05
CA LEU A 269 22.50 -23.29 30.86
C LEU A 269 22.99 -22.21 29.87
N TYR A 270 23.53 -22.63 28.73
CA TYR A 270 24.10 -21.74 27.72
C TYR A 270 23.47 -22.00 26.34
N ILE A 271 22.81 -20.99 25.77
CA ILE A 271 22.07 -21.08 24.51
C ILE A 271 22.62 -20.03 23.54
N GLU A 272 23.11 -20.47 22.37
CA GLU A 272 23.77 -19.63 21.38
C GLU A 272 23.30 -19.94 19.95
N ASN A 273 23.02 -18.89 19.14
CA ASN A 273 22.63 -19.00 17.73
C ASN A 273 21.43 -19.94 17.48
N SER A 274 20.53 -20.10 18.46
CA SER A 274 19.56 -21.20 18.53
C SER A 274 18.11 -20.71 18.54
N THR A 275 17.16 -21.57 18.15
CA THR A 275 15.72 -21.28 18.16
C THR A 275 14.99 -22.19 19.15
N ILE A 276 14.17 -21.60 20.04
CA ILE A 276 13.28 -22.33 20.94
C ILE A 276 11.86 -21.85 20.65
N SER A 277 11.03 -22.67 20.00
CA SER A 277 9.75 -22.20 19.46
C SER A 277 8.57 -23.17 19.52
N GLY A 278 7.36 -22.66 19.79
CA GLY A 278 6.14 -23.46 19.79
C GLY A 278 6.01 -24.48 20.92
N ASN A 279 6.93 -24.48 21.89
CA ASN A 279 6.95 -25.44 23.00
C ASN A 279 5.89 -25.08 24.07
N GLN A 280 5.37 -26.08 24.77
CA GLN A 280 4.12 -25.95 25.54
C GLN A 280 4.22 -26.56 26.95
N ALA A 281 4.15 -25.73 27.98
CA ALA A 281 3.84 -26.17 29.35
C ALA A 281 2.32 -26.08 29.54
N ARG A 282 1.63 -27.22 29.67
CA ARG A 282 0.18 -27.34 29.44
C ARG A 282 -0.69 -27.24 30.68
N ASP A 283 -0.18 -27.60 31.86
CA ASP A 283 -0.95 -27.56 33.10
C ASP A 283 -1.32 -26.12 33.48
N SER A 284 -2.48 -25.93 34.12
CA SER A 284 -2.98 -24.58 34.45
C SER A 284 -2.15 -23.79 35.48
N PHE A 285 -1.16 -24.42 36.11
CA PHE A 285 -0.19 -23.75 37.00
C PHE A 285 1.25 -23.81 36.48
N SER A 286 1.43 -24.25 35.23
CA SER A 286 2.75 -24.46 34.63
C SER A 286 3.49 -23.17 34.29
N ARG A 287 4.81 -23.28 34.18
CA ARG A 287 5.73 -22.13 34.06
C ARG A 287 6.81 -22.44 33.04
N GLY A 288 7.31 -21.42 32.33
CA GLY A 288 8.41 -21.58 31.40
C GLY A 288 8.00 -22.37 30.16
N GLY A 289 7.25 -21.77 29.23
CA GLY A 289 6.76 -22.45 28.04
C GLY A 289 7.89 -22.87 27.12
N GLY A 290 8.86 -21.97 26.88
CA GLY A 290 10.15 -22.30 26.28
C GLY A 290 11.12 -22.88 27.32
N ILE A 291 11.42 -22.11 28.38
CA ILE A 291 12.44 -22.47 29.38
C ILE A 291 11.90 -22.24 30.80
N TYR A 292 12.08 -23.23 31.68
CA TYR A 292 12.08 -23.09 33.13
C TYR A 292 13.50 -23.24 33.67
N ALA A 293 14.00 -22.28 34.43
CA ALA A 293 15.31 -22.38 35.07
C ALA A 293 15.29 -21.90 36.53
N GLU A 294 15.89 -22.69 37.42
CA GLU A 294 16.31 -22.21 38.73
C GLU A 294 17.63 -21.45 38.64
N VAL A 295 17.77 -20.40 39.45
CA VAL A 295 18.93 -19.51 39.51
C VAL A 295 19.41 -19.35 40.96
N SER A 296 20.74 -19.31 41.13
CA SER A 296 21.49 -19.31 42.39
C SER A 296 22.91 -18.73 42.17
N GLU A 297 23.66 -18.44 43.23
CA GLU A 297 25.08 -18.03 43.13
C GLU A 297 25.98 -19.04 42.36
N SER A 298 25.58 -20.31 42.28
CA SER A 298 26.33 -21.40 41.66
C SER A 298 25.94 -21.73 40.22
N SER A 299 24.90 -21.08 39.67
CA SER A 299 24.28 -21.43 38.39
C SER A 299 24.22 -20.25 37.43
N SER A 300 24.76 -20.36 36.21
CA SER A 300 24.63 -19.30 35.19
C SER A 300 23.61 -19.65 34.12
N VAL A 301 22.66 -18.75 33.82
CA VAL A 301 21.74 -18.89 32.68
C VAL A 301 22.03 -17.80 31.65
N GLN A 302 22.43 -18.18 30.44
CA GLN A 302 22.85 -17.27 29.37
C GLN A 302 22.20 -17.64 28.03
N ILE A 303 21.53 -16.66 27.41
CA ILE A 303 20.92 -16.77 26.09
C ILE A 303 21.51 -15.67 25.20
N VAL A 304 22.22 -16.06 24.14
CA VAL A 304 23.02 -15.18 23.30
C VAL A 304 22.64 -15.37 21.83
N ASN A 305 22.39 -14.28 21.11
CA ASN A 305 22.20 -14.28 19.65
C ASN A 305 21.13 -15.30 19.19
N SER A 306 20.01 -15.42 19.92
CA SER A 306 19.04 -16.52 19.82
C SER A 306 17.59 -16.05 19.81
N THR A 307 16.67 -16.90 19.31
CA THR A 307 15.24 -16.59 19.15
C THR A 307 14.38 -17.51 20.02
N ILE A 308 13.53 -16.93 20.87
CA ILE A 308 12.54 -17.65 21.70
C ILE A 308 11.14 -17.18 21.30
N SER A 309 10.38 -18.01 20.58
CA SER A 309 9.17 -17.53 19.89
C SER A 309 7.97 -18.47 19.91
N GLY A 310 6.78 -17.93 20.19
CA GLY A 310 5.52 -18.69 20.10
C GLY A 310 5.36 -19.82 21.14
N ASN A 311 6.18 -19.85 22.19
CA ASN A 311 6.07 -20.84 23.27
C ASN A 311 4.95 -20.46 24.25
N SER A 312 4.35 -21.43 24.94
CA SER A 312 3.22 -21.19 25.84
C SER A 312 3.33 -21.88 27.20
N ALA A 313 2.84 -21.19 28.25
CA ALA A 313 2.75 -21.70 29.62
C ALA A 313 1.36 -21.41 30.21
N GLY A 314 0.88 -22.30 31.07
CA GLY A 314 -0.42 -22.15 31.74
C GLY A 314 -0.47 -21.01 32.77
N TRP A 315 0.65 -20.62 33.37
CA TRP A 315 0.70 -19.56 34.38
C TRP A 315 1.64 -18.40 34.03
N SER A 316 2.96 -18.58 34.04
CA SER A 316 3.94 -17.48 33.91
C SER A 316 5.17 -17.86 33.08
N GLY A 317 5.77 -16.87 32.42
CA GLY A 317 6.96 -17.06 31.59
C GLY A 317 6.65 -17.92 30.37
N GLY A 318 5.81 -17.43 29.46
CA GLY A 318 5.50 -18.13 28.21
C GLY A 318 6.77 -18.43 27.41
N GLY A 319 7.69 -17.46 27.33
CA GLY A 319 9.05 -17.67 26.82
C GLY A 319 9.95 -18.30 27.87
N VAL A 320 10.26 -17.55 28.94
CA VAL A 320 11.18 -17.98 30.01
C VAL A 320 10.60 -17.67 31.39
N PHE A 321 10.70 -18.63 32.31
CA PHE A 321 10.48 -18.44 33.75
C PHE A 321 11.77 -18.69 34.52
N LEU A 322 12.09 -17.79 35.46
CA LEU A 322 13.25 -17.88 36.34
C LEU A 322 12.79 -17.96 37.80
N GLU A 323 13.20 -18.99 38.53
CA GLU A 323 12.96 -19.11 39.98
C GLU A 323 14.27 -18.87 40.75
N ASN A 324 14.20 -18.18 41.90
CA ASN A 324 15.33 -18.11 42.83
C ASN A 324 15.30 -19.34 43.73
N SER A 325 16.36 -20.15 43.72
CA SER A 325 16.38 -21.38 44.50
C SER A 325 16.54 -21.10 46.01
N LEU A 326 17.40 -20.14 46.42
CA LEU A 326 17.68 -19.80 47.82
C LEU A 326 18.29 -18.39 48.01
N ASP A 327 17.52 -17.42 48.54
CA ASP A 327 17.95 -16.18 49.24
C ASP A 327 19.14 -15.35 48.66
N SER A 328 19.52 -15.55 47.40
CA SER A 328 20.78 -15.07 46.82
C SER A 328 20.63 -14.64 45.37
N THR A 329 21.55 -13.81 44.87
CA THR A 329 21.47 -13.21 43.53
C THR A 329 22.36 -13.96 42.56
N GLY A 330 21.76 -14.81 41.72
CA GLY A 330 22.40 -15.32 40.51
C GLY A 330 21.95 -14.53 39.27
N ASP A 331 22.85 -14.40 38.29
CA ASP A 331 22.63 -13.60 37.09
C ASP A 331 21.98 -14.41 35.95
N PHE A 332 20.92 -13.85 35.36
CA PHE A 332 20.41 -14.27 34.06
C PHE A 332 20.83 -13.26 32.98
N ILE A 333 21.39 -13.72 31.87
CA ILE A 333 21.84 -12.85 30.77
C ILE A 333 21.08 -13.17 29.48
N LEU A 334 20.40 -12.16 28.92
CA LEU A 334 19.80 -12.19 27.59
C LEU A 334 20.52 -11.16 26.71
N GLN A 335 21.37 -11.65 25.80
CA GLN A 335 22.21 -10.83 24.94
C GLN A 335 21.87 -11.01 23.47
N HIS A 336 21.76 -9.92 22.72
CA HIS A 336 21.61 -9.92 21.27
C HIS A 336 20.46 -10.82 20.76
N SER A 337 19.36 -10.95 21.51
CA SER A 337 18.36 -12.03 21.33
C SER A 337 16.92 -11.52 21.20
N THR A 338 16.03 -12.30 20.57
CA THR A 338 14.62 -11.94 20.35
C THR A 338 13.68 -12.89 21.10
N VAL A 339 12.82 -12.35 21.96
CA VAL A 339 11.80 -13.08 22.72
C VAL A 339 10.43 -12.50 22.37
N THR A 340 9.63 -13.21 21.57
CA THR A 340 8.40 -12.65 20.96
C THR A 340 7.28 -13.67 20.78
N GLN A 341 6.03 -13.23 20.71
CA GLN A 341 4.84 -14.07 20.44
C GLN A 341 4.61 -15.20 21.48
N ASN A 342 5.35 -15.22 22.58
CA ASN A 342 5.17 -16.21 23.65
C ASN A 342 3.98 -15.85 24.53
N THR A 343 3.28 -16.85 25.10
CA THR A 343 2.00 -16.65 25.80
C THR A 343 1.97 -17.29 27.18
N ALA A 344 1.58 -16.52 28.20
CA ALA A 344 1.28 -17.02 29.54
C ALA A 344 -0.23 -16.93 29.80
N GLN A 345 -0.95 -18.06 29.78
CA GLN A 345 -2.42 -18.08 29.85
C GLN A 345 -3.00 -19.32 30.55
N THR A 346 -3.81 -19.08 31.58
CA THR A 346 -4.69 -20.11 32.16
C THR A 346 -5.87 -20.40 31.22
N ALA A 347 -6.15 -21.69 30.97
CA ALA A 347 -7.23 -22.11 30.07
C ALA A 347 -8.62 -21.66 30.55
N ASP A 348 -8.87 -21.72 31.86
CA ASP A 348 -10.23 -21.63 32.43
C ASP A 348 -10.69 -20.22 32.86
N LEU A 349 -9.77 -19.26 33.06
CA LEU A 349 -10.10 -17.99 33.73
C LEU A 349 -9.55 -16.72 33.07
N GLY A 350 -8.63 -16.81 32.11
CA GLY A 350 -7.94 -15.63 31.55
C GLY A 350 -7.01 -14.89 32.53
N LEU A 351 -6.92 -15.37 33.77
CA LEU A 351 -6.01 -14.92 34.81
C LEU A 351 -4.65 -15.59 34.57
N GLY A 352 -3.92 -15.14 33.55
CA GLY A 352 -2.50 -15.48 33.40
C GLY A 352 -1.69 -14.89 34.56
N GLY A 353 -0.63 -15.60 34.97
CA GLY A 353 0.43 -15.05 35.79
C GLY A 353 1.23 -13.99 35.01
N ASN A 354 2.21 -13.36 35.68
CA ASN A 354 2.98 -12.26 35.08
C ASN A 354 3.95 -12.79 34.00
N GLY A 355 4.31 -11.93 33.04
CA GLY A 355 5.37 -12.17 32.05
C GLY A 355 5.02 -13.20 30.99
N GLY A 356 4.44 -12.75 29.87
CA GLY A 356 4.25 -13.56 28.67
C GLY A 356 5.58 -13.93 28.01
N GLY A 357 6.51 -12.97 27.94
CA GLY A 357 7.87 -13.19 27.43
C GLY A 357 8.79 -13.73 28.52
N LEU A 358 9.18 -12.87 29.45
CA LEU A 358 10.05 -13.19 30.58
C LEU A 358 9.32 -13.00 31.92
N SER A 359 9.41 -13.99 32.80
CA SER A 359 8.95 -13.90 34.19
C SER A 359 10.12 -14.16 35.14
N ILE A 360 10.60 -13.10 35.79
CA ILE A 360 11.79 -13.09 36.63
C ILE A 360 11.37 -13.16 38.11
N GLY A 361 11.77 -14.23 38.81
CA GLY A 361 11.45 -14.46 40.22
C GLY A 361 12.09 -13.44 41.18
N GLU A 362 11.54 -13.33 42.39
CA GLU A 362 12.04 -12.39 43.39
C GLU A 362 13.51 -12.69 43.77
N GLY A 363 14.36 -11.66 43.77
CA GLY A 363 15.79 -11.78 44.05
C GLY A 363 16.66 -12.25 42.88
N VAL A 364 16.08 -12.60 41.72
CA VAL A 364 16.85 -12.80 40.47
C VAL A 364 17.02 -11.45 39.78
N LEU A 365 18.24 -11.16 39.27
CA LEU A 365 18.49 -10.03 38.38
C LEU A 365 18.64 -10.53 36.94
N ALA A 366 17.77 -10.03 36.05
CA ALA A 366 17.93 -10.25 34.63
C ALA A 366 18.73 -9.09 34.01
N VAL A 367 19.76 -9.41 33.21
CA VAL A 367 20.57 -8.46 32.44
C VAL A 367 20.18 -8.61 30.96
N LEU A 368 19.50 -7.60 30.42
CA LEU A 368 19.03 -7.57 29.03
C LEU A 368 19.86 -6.58 28.20
N ASP A 369 20.43 -7.06 27.11
CA ASP A 369 21.47 -6.33 26.38
C ASP A 369 21.31 -6.55 24.87
N HIS A 370 21.18 -5.47 24.08
CA HIS A 370 20.97 -5.51 22.62
C HIS A 370 19.80 -6.40 22.15
N SER A 371 18.76 -6.55 22.97
CA SER A 371 17.73 -7.58 22.76
C SER A 371 16.34 -6.98 22.45
N ILE A 372 15.41 -7.83 22.02
CA ILE A 372 13.99 -7.52 21.86
C ILE A 372 13.17 -8.45 22.77
N VAL A 373 12.28 -7.90 23.59
CA VAL A 373 11.22 -8.65 24.29
C VAL A 373 9.89 -7.96 24.03
N ALA A 374 9.17 -8.39 22.99
CA ALA A 374 8.00 -7.68 22.48
C ALA A 374 6.96 -8.62 21.84
N ASP A 375 5.69 -8.20 21.82
CA ASP A 375 4.53 -8.97 21.35
C ASP A 375 4.28 -10.30 22.10
N ASN A 376 4.69 -10.40 23.36
CA ASN A 376 4.34 -11.53 24.21
C ASN A 376 3.02 -11.25 24.98
N ALA A 377 2.20 -12.28 25.18
CA ALA A 377 0.84 -12.16 25.68
C ALA A 377 0.65 -12.71 27.10
N ARG A 378 -0.16 -12.02 27.89
CA ARG A 378 -0.67 -12.47 29.20
C ARG A 378 -2.17 -12.69 29.10
N GLY A 379 -2.56 -13.92 28.76
CA GLY A 379 -3.93 -14.27 28.41
C GLY A 379 -4.51 -13.39 27.30
N ALA A 380 -5.83 -13.25 27.29
CA ALA A 380 -6.56 -12.47 26.27
C ALA A 380 -6.71 -10.96 26.60
N ILE A 381 -6.07 -10.47 27.67
CA ILE A 381 -6.38 -9.15 28.27
C ILE A 381 -5.18 -8.33 28.73
N GLY A 382 -3.94 -8.78 28.52
CA GLY A 382 -2.73 -8.00 28.83
C GLY A 382 -1.54 -8.35 27.95
N ARG A 383 -0.65 -7.36 27.74
CA ARG A 383 0.71 -7.54 27.22
C ARG A 383 1.66 -7.28 28.39
N ASP A 384 2.21 -8.34 28.99
CA ASP A 384 3.32 -8.20 29.95
C ASP A 384 4.54 -8.84 29.29
N ASP A 385 5.37 -8.07 28.59
CA ASP A 385 6.54 -8.65 27.90
C ASP A 385 7.60 -9.14 28.90
N VAL A 386 7.85 -8.33 29.94
CA VAL A 386 8.77 -8.63 31.04
C VAL A 386 8.07 -8.40 32.38
N ALA A 387 8.27 -9.32 33.32
CA ALA A 387 7.87 -9.15 34.72
C ALA A 387 9.03 -9.44 35.68
N GLY A 388 9.16 -8.64 36.74
CA GLY A 388 10.24 -8.75 37.74
C GLY A 388 11.38 -7.75 37.53
N GLN A 389 12.57 -8.00 38.09
CA GLN A 389 13.69 -7.04 38.08
C GLN A 389 14.63 -7.24 36.88
N ALA A 390 14.77 -6.19 36.06
CA ALA A 390 15.63 -6.19 34.88
C ALA A 390 16.58 -4.98 34.88
N ALA A 391 17.88 -5.23 34.82
CA ALA A 391 18.85 -4.24 34.36
C ALA A 391 18.98 -4.35 32.84
N MET A 392 18.95 -3.23 32.12
CA MET A 392 18.92 -3.27 30.67
C MET A 392 19.69 -2.14 30.00
N ARG A 393 20.33 -2.47 28.87
CA ARG A 393 20.97 -1.52 27.94
C ARG A 393 20.64 -1.87 26.50
N PHE A 394 20.47 -0.85 25.66
CA PHE A 394 20.16 -1.00 24.22
C PHE A 394 19.11 -2.08 23.90
N THR A 395 18.06 -2.20 24.71
CA THR A 395 17.04 -3.26 24.58
C THR A 395 15.66 -2.66 24.32
N LEU A 396 14.90 -3.30 23.44
CA LEU A 396 13.49 -2.98 23.20
C LEU A 396 12.60 -3.89 24.05
N ILE A 397 11.72 -3.29 24.85
CA ILE A 397 10.59 -3.97 25.49
C ILE A 397 9.28 -3.38 24.96
N GLY A 398 8.41 -4.24 24.43
CA GLY A 398 7.13 -3.83 23.86
C GLY A 398 6.20 -3.24 24.92
N ASP A 399 6.00 -3.97 26.02
CA ASP A 399 5.29 -3.53 27.22
C ASP A 399 6.07 -3.85 28.51
N GLY A 400 6.67 -2.82 29.10
CA GLY A 400 7.44 -2.90 30.34
C GLY A 400 6.60 -2.78 31.62
N THR A 401 5.27 -2.79 31.56
CA THR A 401 4.41 -2.48 32.73
C THR A 401 4.60 -3.45 33.90
N GLY A 402 4.97 -4.70 33.64
CA GLY A 402 5.30 -5.69 34.68
C GLY A 402 6.72 -5.60 35.26
N ALA A 403 7.60 -4.78 34.67
CA ALA A 403 9.04 -4.79 34.93
C ALA A 403 9.51 -3.65 35.86
N ALA A 404 10.34 -4.01 36.84
CA ALA A 404 11.13 -3.07 37.62
C ALA A 404 12.48 -2.84 36.91
N VAL A 405 12.50 -1.85 36.02
CA VAL A 405 13.65 -1.57 35.14
C VAL A 405 14.73 -0.72 35.84
N THR A 406 15.98 -1.16 35.70
CA THR A 406 17.18 -0.33 35.85
C THR A 406 17.72 -0.01 34.45
N ASP A 407 17.53 1.24 34.03
CA ASP A 407 17.93 1.74 32.70
C ASP A 407 19.41 2.15 32.70
N GLU A 408 20.25 1.37 32.02
CA GLU A 408 21.67 1.67 31.79
C GLU A 408 21.91 2.42 30.46
N GLY A 409 20.85 2.74 29.72
CA GLY A 409 20.86 3.62 28.55
C GLY A 409 20.60 2.93 27.22
N GLY A 410 20.06 3.71 26.27
CA GLY A 410 19.79 3.29 24.88
C GLY A 410 18.56 2.40 24.70
N ASN A 411 17.76 2.20 25.73
CA ASN A 411 16.59 1.33 25.72
C ASN A 411 15.35 1.97 25.06
N LEU A 412 14.45 1.13 24.55
CA LEU A 412 13.15 1.50 24.01
C LEU A 412 12.07 0.74 24.77
N ILE A 413 11.27 1.42 25.60
CA ILE A 413 10.38 0.76 26.57
C ILE A 413 8.96 1.31 26.41
N GLY A 414 8.04 0.47 25.92
CA GLY A 414 6.61 0.76 25.88
C GLY A 414 5.89 0.37 27.17
N ASN A 415 4.57 0.59 27.21
CA ASN A 415 3.71 0.30 28.36
C ASN A 415 2.26 -0.01 27.92
N ALA A 416 1.40 -0.44 28.85
CA ALA A 416 0.05 -0.91 28.53
C ALA A 416 -0.91 0.12 27.89
N ALA A 417 -0.59 1.42 27.96
CA ALA A 417 -1.33 2.47 27.25
C ALA A 417 -0.67 2.89 25.93
N SER A 418 0.57 2.49 25.67
CA SER A 418 1.35 2.79 24.47
C SER A 418 2.49 1.75 24.32
N PRO A 419 2.19 0.52 23.88
CA PRO A 419 3.20 -0.50 23.66
C PRO A 419 4.00 -0.17 22.39
N ILE A 420 5.27 -0.56 22.36
CA ILE A 420 6.12 -0.43 21.17
C ILE A 420 5.99 -1.71 20.34
N ASP A 421 5.46 -1.57 19.13
CA ASP A 421 5.50 -2.63 18.12
C ASP A 421 6.94 -2.75 17.58
N PRO A 422 7.59 -3.93 17.68
CA PRO A 422 8.95 -4.14 17.17
C PRO A 422 8.98 -4.31 15.64
N LEU A 423 7.82 -4.43 14.99
CA LEU A 423 7.63 -4.72 13.56
C LEU A 423 8.45 -5.93 13.12
N LEU A 424 8.18 -7.10 13.72
CA LEU A 424 8.85 -8.37 13.42
C LEU A 424 8.11 -9.16 12.33
N GLY A 425 8.85 -9.71 11.37
CA GLY A 425 8.34 -10.64 10.37
C GLY A 425 7.99 -12.01 10.98
N PRO A 426 7.38 -12.93 10.22
CA PRO A 426 7.07 -14.29 10.70
C PRO A 426 8.35 -15.09 11.01
N LEU A 427 8.28 -16.02 11.98
CA LEU A 427 9.38 -16.92 12.33
C LEU A 427 9.74 -17.82 11.14
N SER A 428 10.84 -17.52 10.47
CA SER A 428 11.15 -18.05 9.13
C SER A 428 12.61 -18.49 9.01
N ASP A 429 12.91 -19.28 7.98
CA ASP A 429 14.28 -19.45 7.51
C ASP A 429 14.69 -18.20 6.72
N ASN A 430 15.46 -17.31 7.37
CA ASN A 430 15.99 -16.10 6.76
C ASN A 430 17.45 -16.30 6.28
N GLY A 431 17.79 -17.52 5.85
CA GLY A 431 19.08 -17.91 5.29
C GLY A 431 20.09 -18.48 6.30
N GLY A 432 19.66 -18.81 7.51
CA GLY A 432 20.53 -19.26 8.61
C GLY A 432 20.39 -20.74 8.96
N LEU A 433 21.23 -21.23 9.87
CA LEU A 433 21.10 -22.61 10.39
C LEU A 433 19.85 -22.81 11.27
N THR A 434 19.27 -21.73 11.80
CA THR A 434 18.14 -21.72 12.73
C THR A 434 17.16 -20.59 12.37
N LYS A 435 15.86 -20.76 12.67
CA LYS A 435 14.80 -19.81 12.27
C LYS A 435 14.87 -18.52 13.09
N THR A 436 14.65 -17.37 12.45
CA THR A 436 14.64 -16.04 13.08
C THR A 436 13.38 -15.26 12.73
N HIS A 437 13.13 -14.17 13.45
CA HIS A 437 12.27 -13.09 12.97
C HIS A 437 13.16 -12.04 12.29
N ALA A 438 12.92 -11.77 11.01
CA ALA A 438 13.51 -10.61 10.35
C ALA A 438 12.83 -9.32 10.85
N LEU A 439 13.55 -8.20 10.89
CA LEU A 439 12.94 -6.88 11.11
C LEU A 439 12.18 -6.46 9.84
N GLN A 440 10.90 -6.11 9.96
CA GLN A 440 10.14 -5.46 8.88
C GLN A 440 10.55 -3.99 8.74
N LYS A 441 10.23 -3.40 7.59
CA LYS A 441 10.50 -1.99 7.31
C LYS A 441 9.94 -1.08 8.42
N ASP A 442 10.66 0.01 8.70
CA ASP A 442 10.38 1.03 9.72
C ASP A 442 10.39 0.51 11.17
N SER A 443 10.92 -0.70 11.42
CA SER A 443 11.15 -1.26 12.76
C SER A 443 11.97 -0.32 13.65
N PRO A 444 11.50 -0.02 14.88
CA PRO A 444 12.26 0.77 15.85
C PRO A 444 13.52 0.06 16.37
N ALA A 445 13.75 -1.22 16.03
CA ALA A 445 14.98 -1.93 16.33
C ALA A 445 16.15 -1.64 15.37
N TYR A 446 15.88 -1.05 14.20
CA TYR A 446 16.91 -0.77 13.18
C TYR A 446 17.98 0.21 13.67
N ASN A 447 19.25 -0.20 13.58
CA ASN A 447 20.45 0.54 13.94
C ASN A 447 20.38 1.20 15.34
N ALA A 448 19.57 0.66 16.24
CA ALA A 448 19.31 1.25 17.56
C ALA A 448 20.32 0.82 18.64
N GLY A 449 21.12 -0.23 18.39
CA GLY A 449 22.12 -0.76 19.32
C GLY A 449 23.39 0.10 19.45
N ASP A 450 24.28 -0.24 20.39
CA ASP A 450 25.38 0.61 20.86
C ASP A 450 26.22 1.24 19.72
N PRO A 451 26.25 2.59 19.59
CA PRO A 451 27.00 3.27 18.53
C PRO A 451 28.53 3.18 18.69
N THR A 452 29.01 2.56 19.78
CA THR A 452 30.43 2.29 20.06
C THR A 452 30.79 0.81 19.97
N ALA A 453 29.84 -0.07 19.60
CA ALA A 453 30.07 -1.50 19.41
C ALA A 453 31.16 -1.76 18.35
N VAL A 454 32.00 -2.78 18.60
CA VAL A 454 33.05 -3.22 17.68
C VAL A 454 32.98 -4.74 17.54
N VAL A 455 32.77 -5.21 16.31
CA VAL A 455 32.63 -6.64 15.97
C VAL A 455 33.77 -7.46 16.56
N GLY A 456 33.44 -8.48 17.37
CA GLY A 456 34.43 -9.38 17.97
C GLY A 456 35.25 -8.79 19.14
N ASN A 457 34.80 -7.68 19.74
CA ASN A 457 35.38 -7.09 20.94
C ASN A 457 34.32 -6.89 22.02
N GLY A 458 34.53 -7.44 23.22
CA GLY A 458 33.54 -7.42 24.28
C GLY A 458 32.38 -8.38 24.01
N ALA A 459 31.15 -7.94 24.30
CA ALA A 459 29.94 -8.77 24.23
C ALA A 459 29.35 -8.93 22.81
N THR A 460 29.80 -8.15 21.82
CA THR A 460 29.19 -8.13 20.47
C THR A 460 29.72 -9.28 19.59
N PRO A 461 28.84 -10.21 19.13
CA PRO A 461 29.23 -11.32 18.25
C PRO A 461 29.90 -10.91 16.92
N LEU A 462 30.45 -11.90 16.21
CA LEU A 462 30.93 -11.71 14.84
C LEU A 462 29.79 -11.65 13.80
N ASN A 463 28.74 -12.45 14.01
CA ASN A 463 27.59 -12.63 13.11
C ASN A 463 26.29 -12.55 13.93
N ASP A 464 25.15 -12.29 13.29
CA ASP A 464 23.83 -12.50 13.91
C ASP A 464 23.51 -14.00 14.07
N GLN A 465 22.31 -14.33 14.56
CA GLN A 465 21.90 -15.72 14.83
C GLN A 465 22.15 -16.67 13.64
N ARG A 466 22.04 -16.18 12.40
CA ARG A 466 22.16 -17.00 11.19
C ARG A 466 23.58 -17.52 10.98
N GLY A 467 24.59 -16.88 11.59
CA GLY A 467 26.01 -17.20 11.43
C GLY A 467 26.63 -16.52 10.20
N ALA A 468 27.82 -16.94 9.79
CA ALA A 468 28.46 -16.39 8.59
C ALA A 468 27.64 -16.77 7.33
N PRO A 469 27.41 -15.85 6.37
CA PRO A 469 28.09 -14.55 6.18
C PRO A 469 27.43 -13.33 6.85
N PHE A 470 26.40 -13.51 7.67
CA PHE A 470 25.56 -12.43 8.22
C PHE A 470 26.24 -11.72 9.40
N GLY A 471 27.20 -10.83 9.12
CA GLY A 471 27.97 -10.09 10.12
C GLY A 471 27.10 -9.27 11.08
N ARG A 472 27.48 -9.21 12.38
CA ARG A 472 26.67 -8.62 13.46
C ARG A 472 26.64 -7.10 13.52
N ILE A 473 27.54 -6.44 12.80
CA ILE A 473 27.40 -5.03 12.42
C ILE A 473 27.49 -5.06 10.91
N ALA A 474 26.34 -5.01 10.23
CA ALA A 474 26.30 -5.05 8.79
C ALA A 474 26.82 -3.71 8.22
N ILE A 475 26.06 -2.63 8.47
CA ILE A 475 26.30 -1.32 7.85
C ILE A 475 25.96 -0.19 8.85
N GLY A 476 26.83 0.01 9.84
CA GLY A 476 26.77 1.15 10.77
C GLY A 476 26.79 0.77 12.24
N ARG A 477 25.61 0.51 12.81
CA ARG A 477 25.39 0.08 14.20
C ARG A 477 24.83 -1.34 14.21
N THR A 478 24.74 -1.95 15.38
CA THR A 478 23.95 -3.17 15.59
C THR A 478 22.45 -2.86 15.54
N ASP A 479 21.67 -3.75 14.94
CA ASP A 479 20.23 -3.85 15.18
C ASP A 479 19.97 -4.50 16.55
N LEU A 480 18.76 -4.32 17.10
CA LEU A 480 18.33 -5.00 18.33
C LEU A 480 17.75 -6.38 18.03
N GLY A 481 17.94 -7.32 18.95
CA GLY A 481 17.45 -8.69 18.82
C GLY A 481 18.42 -9.63 18.10
N ALA A 482 17.91 -10.80 17.69
CA ALA A 482 18.69 -11.91 17.14
C ALA A 482 19.09 -11.77 15.65
N PHE A 483 18.50 -10.82 14.95
CA PHE A 483 18.64 -10.61 13.51
C PHE A 483 19.29 -9.24 13.24
N GLU A 484 20.28 -9.21 12.36
CA GLU A 484 20.89 -8.01 11.81
C GLU A 484 20.41 -7.81 10.37
N SER A 485 19.83 -6.66 10.07
CA SER A 485 19.37 -6.34 8.72
C SER A 485 20.51 -5.92 7.80
N SER A 486 20.37 -6.27 6.52
CA SER A 486 21.26 -5.83 5.44
C SER A 486 20.68 -4.65 4.65
N ILE A 487 19.60 -4.02 5.14
CA ILE A 487 18.89 -2.94 4.46
C ILE A 487 19.56 -1.60 4.79
N VAL A 488 20.08 -0.94 3.76
CA VAL A 488 20.69 0.38 3.91
C VAL A 488 19.66 1.45 3.62
N LEU A 489 19.07 2.04 4.66
CA LEU A 489 18.33 3.30 4.53
C LEU A 489 19.32 4.49 4.43
N THR A 490 20.17 4.49 3.40
CA THR A 490 20.76 5.75 2.91
C THR A 490 19.68 6.49 2.13
N PRO A 491 19.32 7.73 2.51
CA PRO A 491 18.43 8.56 1.71
C PRO A 491 19.03 8.74 0.32
N LEU A 492 18.22 8.53 -0.72
CA LEU A 492 18.66 8.62 -2.10
C LEU A 492 18.64 10.08 -2.54
N VAL A 493 19.67 10.84 -2.11
CA VAL A 493 19.81 12.27 -2.40
C VAL A 493 20.62 12.46 -3.68
N VAL A 494 19.93 12.66 -4.80
CA VAL A 494 20.53 12.98 -6.10
C VAL A 494 21.35 14.26 -5.97
N ASP A 495 22.65 14.20 -6.32
CA ASP A 495 23.59 15.31 -6.13
C ASP A 495 24.47 15.64 -7.36
N THR A 496 24.26 14.96 -8.49
CA THR A 496 24.64 15.45 -9.84
C THR A 496 23.44 15.68 -10.77
N LEU A 497 23.63 16.48 -11.82
CA LEU A 497 22.69 16.67 -12.93
C LEU A 497 22.96 15.72 -14.12
N ASP A 498 24.10 15.02 -14.11
CA ASP A 498 24.50 14.11 -15.19
C ASP A 498 23.62 12.86 -15.19
N ASP A 499 23.19 12.40 -16.37
CA ASP A 499 22.47 11.14 -16.54
C ASP A 499 23.46 9.97 -16.74
N MET A 500 23.72 9.25 -15.66
CA MET A 500 24.73 8.19 -15.60
C MET A 500 24.21 6.92 -14.90
N ALA A 501 24.98 5.83 -15.01
CA ALA A 501 24.66 4.53 -14.44
C ALA A 501 25.98 3.73 -14.30
N ASP A 502 26.95 4.31 -13.58
CA ASP A 502 28.31 3.75 -13.45
C ASP A 502 28.59 3.09 -12.09
N GLY A 503 27.70 3.29 -11.10
CA GLY A 503 27.82 2.73 -9.76
C GLY A 503 28.67 3.54 -8.79
N ASP A 504 29.08 4.77 -9.12
CA ASP A 504 29.74 5.67 -8.16
C ASP A 504 28.71 6.47 -7.35
N PHE A 505 28.29 5.93 -6.21
CA PHE A 505 27.34 6.59 -5.30
C PHE A 505 28.03 7.51 -4.27
N SER A 506 29.24 8.00 -4.57
CA SER A 506 29.93 8.96 -3.69
C SER A 506 29.37 10.38 -3.83
N ALA A 507 29.65 11.24 -2.83
CA ALA A 507 29.06 12.57 -2.78
C ALA A 507 29.53 13.46 -3.94
N GLY A 508 28.58 13.94 -4.74
CA GLY A 508 28.77 14.66 -6.01
C GLY A 508 28.64 13.78 -7.26
N HIS A 509 28.29 12.50 -7.12
CA HIS A 509 28.19 11.53 -8.21
C HIS A 509 26.84 10.79 -8.28
N LEU A 510 25.97 10.88 -7.27
CA LEU A 510 24.71 10.13 -7.28
C LEU A 510 23.69 10.79 -8.23
N SER A 511 23.47 10.18 -9.40
CA SER A 511 22.48 10.64 -10.39
C SER A 511 21.06 10.18 -10.04
N LEU A 512 20.06 10.76 -10.72
CA LEU A 512 18.67 10.30 -10.62
C LEU A 512 18.50 8.87 -11.14
N ARG A 513 19.25 8.47 -12.16
CA ARG A 513 19.20 7.12 -12.71
C ARG A 513 19.88 6.11 -11.78
N ASP A 514 21.02 6.47 -11.19
CA ASP A 514 21.67 5.66 -10.15
C ASP A 514 20.76 5.50 -8.92
N ALA A 515 20.11 6.57 -8.47
CA ALA A 515 19.12 6.52 -7.38
C ALA A 515 17.94 5.58 -7.70
N ILE A 516 17.37 5.67 -8.90
CA ILE A 516 16.29 4.76 -9.36
C ILE A 516 16.80 3.31 -9.48
N LEU A 517 18.02 3.09 -9.96
CA LEU A 517 18.63 1.76 -10.02
C LEU A 517 18.86 1.17 -8.62
N ILE A 518 19.15 1.97 -7.61
CA ILE A 518 19.25 1.51 -6.21
C ILE A 518 17.85 1.19 -5.64
N ALA A 519 16.85 2.04 -5.88
CA ALA A 519 15.48 1.79 -5.42
C ALA A 519 14.90 0.48 -6.00
N ASN A 520 15.12 0.23 -7.29
CA ASN A 520 14.76 -1.03 -7.97
C ASN A 520 15.50 -2.28 -7.43
N GLN A 521 16.45 -2.13 -6.51
CA GLN A 521 17.21 -3.22 -5.86
C GLN A 521 16.94 -3.31 -4.35
N ARG A 522 15.99 -2.53 -3.82
CA ARG A 522 15.60 -2.51 -2.42
C ARG A 522 14.18 -3.06 -2.26
N ASP A 523 14.01 -3.95 -1.28
CA ASP A 523 12.68 -4.48 -0.95
C ASP A 523 11.87 -3.42 -0.16
N GLY A 524 10.85 -2.86 -0.80
CA GLY A 524 9.91 -1.90 -0.20
C GLY A 524 10.24 -0.42 -0.46
N PHE A 525 9.29 0.44 -0.07
CA PHE A 525 9.23 1.86 -0.43
C PHE A 525 10.53 2.68 -0.22
N ASP A 526 11.02 3.32 -1.29
CA ASP A 526 12.15 4.28 -1.27
C ASP A 526 11.74 5.75 -1.47
N VAL A 527 12.49 6.67 -0.85
CA VAL A 527 12.40 8.12 -1.10
C VAL A 527 13.64 8.61 -1.83
N ILE A 528 13.43 9.04 -3.08
CA ILE A 528 14.41 9.73 -3.91
C ILE A 528 14.18 11.23 -3.78
N SER A 529 15.20 11.96 -3.33
CA SER A 529 15.18 13.41 -3.15
C SER A 529 16.38 14.05 -3.83
N PHE A 530 16.45 15.39 -3.84
CA PHE A 530 17.45 16.13 -4.60
C PHE A 530 18.23 17.11 -3.71
N SER A 531 19.54 17.21 -3.96
CA SER A 531 20.42 18.13 -3.24
C SER A 531 20.15 19.59 -3.61
N GLN A 532 20.01 20.45 -2.60
CA GLN A 532 19.84 21.90 -2.81
C GLN A 532 21.01 22.55 -3.59
N ALA A 533 22.17 21.88 -3.67
CA ALA A 533 23.31 22.34 -4.47
C ALA A 533 22.99 22.38 -5.97
N LEU A 534 22.13 21.49 -6.47
CA LEU A 534 21.79 21.36 -7.90
C LEU A 534 21.20 22.65 -8.47
N THR A 535 20.33 23.33 -7.71
CA THR A 535 19.67 24.59 -8.12
C THR A 535 20.28 25.83 -7.47
N ALA A 536 21.47 25.73 -6.89
CA ALA A 536 22.14 26.86 -6.22
C ALA A 536 22.50 28.02 -7.18
N SER A 537 22.48 27.76 -8.49
CA SER A 537 22.68 28.77 -9.55
C SER A 537 21.38 29.22 -10.24
N GLY A 538 20.20 28.77 -9.77
CA GLY A 538 18.90 28.95 -10.42
C GLY A 538 18.29 27.62 -10.88
N PRO A 539 17.24 27.65 -11.74
CA PRO A 539 16.64 26.45 -12.31
C PRO A 539 17.67 25.56 -13.03
N ALA A 540 17.51 24.24 -12.88
CA ALA A 540 18.44 23.26 -13.42
C ALA A 540 17.71 22.09 -14.11
N THR A 541 18.37 21.45 -15.08
CA THR A 541 17.81 20.38 -15.89
C THR A 541 18.68 19.13 -15.82
N ILE A 542 18.07 17.98 -15.50
CA ILE A 542 18.63 16.66 -15.70
C ILE A 542 18.26 16.24 -17.13
N VAL A 543 19.26 16.09 -17.99
CA VAL A 543 19.06 15.73 -19.41
C VAL A 543 19.33 14.25 -19.58
N LEU A 544 18.28 13.45 -19.83
CA LEU A 544 18.38 11.99 -19.91
C LEU A 544 19.12 11.58 -21.19
N GLN A 545 20.40 11.20 -21.11
CA GLN A 545 21.23 10.78 -22.24
C GLN A 545 21.13 9.29 -22.54
N LEU A 546 20.81 8.46 -21.55
CA LEU A 546 20.85 6.99 -21.63
C LEU A 546 19.50 6.33 -21.97
N GLY A 547 18.44 7.14 -22.14
CA GLY A 547 17.09 6.67 -22.46
C GLY A 547 16.09 6.98 -21.34
N GLU A 548 14.94 6.30 -21.32
CA GLU A 548 13.95 6.47 -20.27
C GLU A 548 14.47 6.00 -18.90
N LEU A 549 13.90 6.55 -17.83
CA LEU A 549 14.06 6.03 -16.47
C LEU A 549 13.03 4.91 -16.26
N GLU A 550 13.44 3.79 -15.68
CA GLU A 550 12.56 2.65 -15.40
C GLU A 550 12.46 2.42 -13.90
N LEU A 551 11.24 2.44 -13.34
CA LEU A 551 10.93 2.02 -11.98
C LEU A 551 10.31 0.62 -11.99
N THR A 552 10.82 -0.27 -11.14
CA THR A 552 10.27 -1.61 -10.91
C THR A 552 9.61 -1.76 -9.54
N GLU A 553 10.03 -0.99 -8.54
CA GLU A 553 9.55 -1.05 -7.14
C GLU A 553 8.85 0.25 -6.68
N GLU A 554 8.31 0.22 -5.46
CA GLU A 554 7.56 1.33 -4.84
C GLU A 554 8.49 2.52 -4.51
N ALA A 555 8.24 3.71 -5.07
CA ALA A 555 9.13 4.85 -4.92
C ALA A 555 8.40 6.21 -4.90
N TRP A 556 8.90 7.14 -4.09
CA TRP A 556 8.53 8.55 -4.15
C TRP A 556 9.72 9.38 -4.66
N ILE A 557 9.53 10.09 -5.76
CA ILE A 557 10.50 11.06 -6.30
C ILE A 557 10.04 12.46 -5.89
N ASP A 558 10.70 13.05 -4.88
CA ASP A 558 10.34 14.36 -4.33
C ASP A 558 11.38 15.45 -4.64
N GLY A 559 11.05 16.30 -5.62
CA GLY A 559 11.78 17.52 -5.98
C GLY A 559 11.35 18.77 -5.21
N ASP A 560 10.52 18.65 -4.17
CA ASP A 560 9.95 19.81 -3.47
C ASP A 560 11.00 20.82 -3.00
N ASN A 561 10.65 22.10 -3.10
CA ASN A 561 11.50 23.28 -2.88
C ASN A 561 12.58 23.56 -3.95
N LEU A 562 12.68 22.76 -5.03
CA LEU A 562 13.75 22.93 -6.03
C LEU A 562 13.18 23.13 -7.47
N PRO A 563 13.60 24.17 -8.21
CA PRO A 563 13.24 24.35 -9.62
C PRO A 563 14.01 23.39 -10.53
N LEU A 564 13.61 22.11 -10.53
CA LEU A 564 14.23 21.03 -11.29
C LEU A 564 13.35 20.54 -12.44
N THR A 565 13.99 20.35 -13.59
CA THR A 565 13.40 19.79 -14.81
C THR A 565 14.07 18.47 -15.17
N ILE A 566 13.30 17.46 -15.57
CA ILE A 566 13.81 16.25 -16.23
C ILE A 566 13.41 16.32 -17.71
N ASP A 567 14.39 16.32 -18.61
CA ASP A 567 14.19 16.48 -20.05
C ASP A 567 14.78 15.28 -20.82
N ALA A 568 13.96 14.62 -21.64
CA ALA A 568 14.41 13.55 -22.53
C ALA A 568 14.85 14.03 -23.93
N GLU A 569 14.79 15.33 -24.23
CA GLU A 569 15.14 15.98 -25.51
C GLU A 569 14.52 15.30 -26.76
N ARG A 570 13.36 14.66 -26.59
CA ARG A 570 12.65 13.86 -27.60
C ARG A 570 13.42 12.62 -28.08
N ARG A 571 14.32 12.10 -27.24
CA ARG A 571 15.16 10.92 -27.53
C ARG A 571 14.61 9.62 -26.90
N SER A 572 13.70 9.74 -25.93
CA SER A 572 12.95 8.63 -25.31
C SER A 572 11.70 9.17 -24.60
N ARG A 573 10.88 8.27 -24.01
CA ARG A 573 10.03 8.62 -22.85
C ARG A 573 10.88 9.15 -21.69
N VAL A 574 10.28 9.87 -20.74
CA VAL A 574 10.99 10.29 -19.51
C VAL A 574 10.99 9.19 -18.45
N LEU A 575 9.82 8.64 -18.08
CA LEU A 575 9.68 7.64 -17.00
C LEU A 575 8.70 6.51 -17.35
N ASN A 576 9.12 5.26 -17.14
CA ASN A 576 8.30 4.05 -17.24
C ASN A 576 8.20 3.37 -15.87
N ILE A 577 6.99 3.05 -15.42
CA ILE A 577 6.70 2.39 -14.13
C ILE A 577 6.05 1.03 -14.42
N SER A 578 6.68 -0.04 -13.93
CA SER A 578 6.34 -1.42 -14.25
C SER A 578 5.20 -2.00 -13.42
N ALA A 579 4.75 -3.21 -13.77
CA ALA A 579 3.54 -3.81 -13.20
C ALA A 579 3.66 -4.22 -11.72
N GLY A 580 4.89 -4.40 -11.21
CA GLY A 580 5.17 -4.75 -9.81
C GLY A 580 5.20 -3.56 -8.85
N SER A 581 5.34 -2.33 -9.36
CA SER A 581 5.91 -1.18 -8.64
C SER A 581 5.06 -0.52 -7.56
N GLY A 582 4.01 -1.18 -7.06
CA GLY A 582 3.15 -0.63 -6.00
C GLY A 582 2.60 0.76 -6.33
N ASP A 583 2.52 1.62 -5.31
CA ASP A 583 2.16 3.03 -5.46
C ASP A 583 3.41 3.87 -5.78
N VAL A 584 3.30 4.81 -6.72
CA VAL A 584 4.43 5.70 -7.08
C VAL A 584 4.01 7.15 -6.96
N ARG A 585 4.80 7.94 -6.23
CA ARG A 585 4.56 9.39 -6.07
C ARG A 585 5.64 10.19 -6.77
N ILE A 586 5.24 11.23 -7.49
CA ILE A 586 6.16 12.20 -8.10
C ILE A 586 5.71 13.60 -7.68
N ARG A 587 6.64 14.41 -7.19
CA ARG A 587 6.33 15.66 -6.50
C ARG A 587 7.27 16.79 -6.88
N GLY A 588 6.72 17.96 -7.19
CA GLY A 588 7.48 19.22 -7.34
C GLY A 588 8.44 19.33 -8.53
N LEU A 589 8.29 18.51 -9.59
CA LEU A 589 9.19 18.47 -10.75
C LEU A 589 8.54 18.94 -12.05
N GLU A 590 9.31 19.50 -12.99
CA GLU A 590 8.91 19.62 -14.39
C GLU A 590 9.44 18.42 -15.21
N ILE A 591 8.57 17.77 -15.98
CA ILE A 591 8.83 16.59 -16.81
C ILE A 591 8.47 16.94 -18.25
N THR A 592 9.48 16.95 -19.12
CA THR A 592 9.38 17.52 -20.47
C THR A 592 10.15 16.71 -21.51
N GLY A 593 9.82 16.95 -22.79
CA GLY A 593 10.56 16.42 -23.92
C GLY A 593 10.45 14.91 -24.12
N GLY A 594 9.58 14.20 -23.40
CA GLY A 594 9.30 12.79 -23.65
C GLY A 594 8.76 12.55 -25.06
N LEU A 595 9.24 11.51 -25.75
CA LEU A 595 8.74 11.07 -27.07
C LEU A 595 8.71 9.55 -27.20
N THR A 596 7.57 8.99 -27.61
CA THR A 596 7.45 7.62 -28.12
C THR A 596 6.98 7.60 -29.59
N THR A 597 7.38 6.58 -30.36
CA THR A 597 7.13 6.52 -31.83
C THR A 597 6.75 5.14 -32.37
N GLY A 598 6.58 4.13 -31.50
CA GLY A 598 6.18 2.78 -31.92
C GLY A 598 4.67 2.57 -31.95
N ASP A 599 4.15 1.81 -32.91
CA ASP A 599 2.76 1.35 -32.93
C ASP A 599 2.55 0.26 -31.85
N ASN A 600 1.56 0.41 -30.98
CA ASN A 600 1.06 -0.70 -30.16
C ASN A 600 0.36 -1.72 -31.07
N ILE A 601 0.47 -3.02 -30.74
CA ILE A 601 0.09 -4.14 -31.62
C ILE A 601 -1.39 -4.53 -31.49
N GLU A 602 -2.02 -4.30 -30.33
CA GLU A 602 -3.44 -4.54 -30.08
C GLU A 602 -4.06 -3.40 -29.27
N TYR A 603 -5.17 -2.83 -29.76
CA TYR A 603 -5.86 -1.71 -29.09
C TYR A 603 -6.27 -2.09 -27.66
N ILE A 604 -6.08 -1.17 -26.71
CA ILE A 604 -6.34 -1.31 -25.27
C ILE A 604 -5.43 -2.34 -24.54
N VAL A 605 -5.10 -3.46 -25.17
CA VAL A 605 -4.33 -4.55 -24.54
C VAL A 605 -2.82 -4.26 -24.56
N ASP A 606 -2.27 -3.87 -25.71
CA ASP A 606 -0.90 -3.40 -25.80
C ASP A 606 -0.85 -1.89 -25.53
N THR A 607 -0.01 -1.51 -24.58
CA THR A 607 0.20 -0.13 -24.13
C THR A 607 1.68 0.27 -24.19
N THR A 608 2.55 -0.57 -24.75
CA THR A 608 4.03 -0.47 -24.70
C THR A 608 4.58 0.92 -25.00
N TYR A 609 4.01 1.61 -26.00
CA TYR A 609 4.43 2.94 -26.44
C TYR A 609 3.55 4.09 -25.92
N SER A 610 2.52 3.80 -25.13
CA SER A 610 1.69 4.81 -24.43
C SER A 610 2.52 5.59 -23.40
N GLY A 611 2.08 6.78 -23.00
CA GLY A 611 2.78 7.62 -22.03
C GLY A 611 4.04 8.27 -22.61
N GLY A 612 3.92 9.48 -23.18
CA GLY A 612 5.05 10.19 -23.78
C GLY A 612 6.01 10.72 -22.71
N GLY A 613 5.49 11.38 -21.68
CA GLY A 613 6.25 11.80 -20.51
C GLY A 613 6.39 10.65 -19.50
N ILE A 614 5.27 10.27 -18.88
CA ILE A 614 5.19 9.18 -17.91
C ILE A 614 4.29 8.06 -18.42
N ARG A 615 4.73 6.81 -18.25
CA ARG A 615 3.92 5.60 -18.38
C ARG A 615 3.87 4.87 -17.04
N SER A 616 2.69 4.47 -16.59
CA SER A 616 2.51 3.49 -15.51
C SER A 616 1.65 2.32 -15.95
N VAL A 617 2.13 1.11 -15.69
CA VAL A 617 1.35 -0.13 -15.72
C VAL A 617 1.31 -0.85 -14.37
N SER A 618 1.70 -0.15 -13.29
CA SER A 618 1.57 -0.69 -11.93
C SER A 618 0.11 -1.04 -11.60
N ASN A 619 -0.06 -2.06 -10.75
CA ASN A 619 -1.33 -2.40 -10.14
C ASN A 619 -1.77 -1.38 -9.05
N GLY A 620 -0.84 -0.54 -8.56
CA GLY A 620 -1.10 0.54 -7.62
C GLY A 620 -1.52 1.86 -8.28
N THR A 621 -1.26 2.96 -7.58
CA THR A 621 -1.66 4.32 -7.92
C THR A 621 -0.45 5.19 -8.25
N LEU A 622 -0.46 5.81 -9.42
CA LEU A 622 0.46 6.92 -9.74
C LEU A 622 -0.11 8.22 -9.17
N THR A 623 0.61 8.87 -8.26
CA THR A 623 0.22 10.16 -7.68
C THR A 623 1.18 11.27 -8.12
N LEU A 624 0.66 12.29 -8.79
CA LEU A 624 1.39 13.49 -9.21
C LEU A 624 0.96 14.69 -8.35
N ASP A 625 1.90 15.34 -7.66
CA ASP A 625 1.67 16.47 -6.76
C ASP A 625 2.55 17.68 -7.13
N ARG A 626 1.94 18.77 -7.61
CA ARG A 626 2.65 19.98 -8.10
C ARG A 626 3.69 19.67 -9.18
N VAL A 627 3.42 18.67 -10.01
CA VAL A 627 4.21 18.28 -11.18
C VAL A 627 3.78 19.09 -12.39
N VAL A 628 4.74 19.50 -13.22
CA VAL A 628 4.49 20.12 -14.53
C VAL A 628 4.83 19.11 -15.63
N LEU A 629 3.83 18.62 -16.37
CA LEU A 629 4.03 17.80 -17.56
C LEU A 629 3.93 18.71 -18.79
N ARG A 630 5.06 18.99 -19.46
CA ARG A 630 5.11 19.91 -20.60
C ARG A 630 5.60 19.26 -21.89
N GLY A 631 4.86 19.45 -22.99
CA GLY A 631 5.39 19.20 -24.35
C GLY A 631 5.84 17.76 -24.64
N ASN A 632 5.38 16.79 -23.84
CA ASN A 632 5.65 15.38 -24.05
C ASN A 632 4.71 14.80 -25.11
N GLU A 633 5.14 13.75 -25.80
CA GLU A 633 4.51 13.31 -27.04
C GLU A 633 4.47 11.78 -27.22
N THR A 634 3.34 11.28 -27.72
CA THR A 634 3.25 9.94 -28.31
C THR A 634 2.88 10.01 -29.79
N GLN A 635 3.64 9.30 -30.63
CA GLN A 635 3.43 9.19 -32.08
C GLN A 635 3.09 7.76 -32.55
N GLY A 636 2.65 6.90 -31.63
CA GLY A 636 2.27 5.51 -31.94
C GLY A 636 0.78 5.34 -32.25
N ARG A 637 0.43 4.39 -33.12
CA ARG A 637 -0.93 3.82 -33.15
C ARG A 637 -1.29 3.30 -31.76
N TRP A 638 -2.47 3.68 -31.26
CA TRP A 638 -3.01 3.26 -29.96
C TRP A 638 -2.09 3.58 -28.75
N ALA A 639 -1.14 4.49 -28.92
CA ALA A 639 -0.20 4.93 -27.88
C ALA A 639 -0.77 6.13 -27.10
N ASP A 640 -1.82 5.89 -26.31
CA ASP A 640 -2.53 6.94 -25.56
C ASP A 640 -1.64 7.62 -24.48
N GLY A 641 -2.00 8.83 -24.06
CA GLY A 641 -1.33 9.55 -22.98
C GLY A 641 -0.07 10.30 -23.41
N GLY A 642 -0.22 11.50 -23.98
CA GLY A 642 0.91 12.33 -24.41
C GLY A 642 1.78 12.79 -23.24
N GLY A 643 1.16 13.41 -22.24
CA GLY A 643 1.81 13.76 -20.96
C GLY A 643 1.99 12.54 -20.07
N VAL A 644 0.88 11.88 -19.71
CA VAL A 644 0.86 10.69 -18.83
C VAL A 644 -0.12 9.63 -19.32
N PHE A 645 0.30 8.36 -19.22
CA PHE A 645 -0.57 7.18 -19.30
C PHE A 645 -0.53 6.41 -17.98
N SER A 646 -1.69 6.01 -17.43
CA SER A 646 -1.77 5.06 -16.30
C SER A 646 -2.78 3.95 -16.56
N GLN A 647 -2.36 2.70 -16.36
CA GLN A 647 -3.25 1.54 -16.37
C GLN A 647 -3.92 1.30 -15.00
N GLY A 648 -3.20 1.56 -13.92
CA GLY A 648 -3.70 1.52 -12.54
C GLY A 648 -4.40 2.83 -12.15
N GLY A 649 -4.32 3.19 -10.87
CA GLY A 649 -4.82 4.48 -10.38
C GLY A 649 -4.02 5.66 -10.93
N LEU A 650 -4.67 6.82 -11.07
CA LEU A 650 -4.01 8.09 -11.36
C LEU A 650 -4.62 9.23 -10.54
N VAL A 651 -3.79 9.87 -9.72
CA VAL A 651 -4.14 11.06 -8.94
C VAL A 651 -3.28 12.23 -9.42
N ILE A 652 -3.92 13.35 -9.76
CA ILE A 652 -3.28 14.56 -10.28
C ILE A 652 -3.72 15.73 -9.40
N THR A 653 -2.81 16.29 -8.62
CA THR A 653 -3.13 17.30 -7.59
C THR A 653 -2.20 18.51 -7.67
N ASN A 654 -2.76 19.72 -7.77
CA ASN A 654 -2.01 20.98 -7.96
C ASN A 654 -1.04 20.99 -9.17
N CYS A 655 -1.28 20.15 -10.18
CA CYS A 655 -0.38 19.92 -11.31
C CYS A 655 -0.69 20.81 -12.53
N GLN A 656 0.26 20.89 -13.47
CA GLN A 656 0.08 21.57 -14.75
C GLN A 656 0.42 20.65 -15.92
N LEU A 657 -0.57 20.25 -16.73
CA LEU A 657 -0.38 19.48 -17.96
C LEU A 657 -0.51 20.43 -19.15
N ILE A 658 0.61 20.79 -19.78
CA ILE A 658 0.67 21.88 -20.78
C ILE A 658 1.24 21.40 -22.12
N GLY A 659 0.44 21.50 -23.19
CA GLY A 659 0.91 21.37 -24.57
C GLY A 659 1.46 19.99 -24.94
N ASN A 660 1.04 18.93 -24.26
CA ASN A 660 1.41 17.55 -24.58
C ASN A 660 0.56 17.02 -25.77
N PHE A 661 1.10 16.08 -26.55
CA PHE A 661 0.50 15.59 -27.80
C PHE A 661 0.35 14.06 -27.84
N ALA A 662 -0.77 13.56 -28.35
CA ALA A 662 -1.01 12.12 -28.52
C ALA A 662 -1.62 11.82 -29.90
N GLY A 663 -0.80 11.47 -30.89
CA GLY A 663 -1.28 11.19 -32.25
C GLY A 663 -0.22 11.18 -33.35
N LEU A 664 -0.69 10.99 -34.59
CA LEU A 664 0.13 11.09 -35.79
C LEU A 664 -0.49 12.07 -36.80
N PRO A 665 0.23 13.09 -37.31
CA PRO A 665 -0.31 14.04 -38.28
C PRO A 665 -0.70 13.48 -39.66
N GLN A 666 -0.63 12.16 -39.90
CA GLN A 666 -0.70 11.55 -41.23
C GLN A 666 -1.50 10.22 -41.32
N THR A 667 -2.00 9.63 -40.22
CA THR A 667 -2.60 8.27 -40.24
C THR A 667 -3.96 8.18 -39.55
N LEU A 668 -4.79 7.25 -40.04
CA LEU A 668 -6.08 6.88 -39.44
C LEU A 668 -5.84 5.94 -38.23
N THR A 669 -5.35 6.52 -37.14
CA THR A 669 -4.92 5.83 -35.92
C THR A 669 -5.63 6.40 -34.72
N ILE A 670 -6.38 5.57 -33.96
CA ILE A 670 -7.00 6.00 -32.71
C ILE A 670 -5.88 6.23 -31.69
N VAL A 671 -5.82 7.45 -31.14
CA VAL A 671 -4.90 7.86 -30.07
C VAL A 671 -5.60 8.93 -29.24
N ASN A 672 -5.53 8.79 -27.91
CA ASN A 672 -6.34 9.55 -26.95
C ASN A 672 -5.49 10.13 -25.81
N GLY A 673 -6.04 11.11 -25.08
CA GLY A 673 -5.44 11.62 -23.84
C GLY A 673 -4.17 12.44 -24.09
N GLY A 674 -4.30 13.61 -24.72
CA GLY A 674 -3.14 14.45 -25.07
C GLY A 674 -2.36 14.87 -23.81
N GLY A 675 -3.06 15.38 -22.80
CA GLY A 675 -2.50 15.60 -21.46
C GLY A 675 -2.37 14.30 -20.67
N ALA A 676 -3.51 13.63 -20.43
CA ALA A 676 -3.57 12.39 -19.63
C ALA A 676 -4.50 11.33 -20.24
N ALA A 677 -4.08 10.06 -20.13
CA ALA A 677 -4.89 8.88 -20.39
C ALA A 677 -4.91 7.96 -19.15
N ALA A 678 -6.09 7.63 -18.63
CA ALA A 678 -6.26 6.75 -17.48
C ALA A 678 -7.20 5.58 -17.81
N TYR A 679 -6.76 4.35 -17.58
CA TYR A 679 -7.62 3.16 -17.74
C TYR A 679 -8.20 2.68 -16.41
N GLY A 680 -7.51 2.90 -15.29
CA GLY A 680 -8.05 2.78 -13.94
C GLY A 680 -8.79 4.04 -13.47
N GLY A 681 -8.97 4.19 -12.16
CA GLY A 681 -9.63 5.36 -11.56
C GLY A 681 -8.78 6.62 -11.67
N LEU A 682 -9.41 7.76 -11.96
CA LEU A 682 -8.76 9.04 -12.19
C LEU A 682 -9.31 10.12 -11.24
N ILE A 683 -8.44 10.77 -10.47
CA ILE A 683 -8.75 11.95 -9.67
C ILE A 683 -7.90 13.12 -10.17
N ILE A 684 -8.53 14.26 -10.41
CA ILE A 684 -7.87 15.52 -10.77
C ILE A 684 -8.38 16.61 -9.83
N ASP A 685 -7.48 17.27 -9.10
CA ASP A 685 -7.83 18.33 -8.15
C ASP A 685 -6.86 19.52 -8.22
N GLN A 686 -7.38 20.73 -8.05
CA GLN A 686 -6.61 21.99 -8.01
C GLN A 686 -5.64 22.20 -9.20
N SER A 687 -5.90 21.57 -10.35
CA SER A 687 -4.91 21.44 -11.45
C SER A 687 -5.26 22.27 -12.69
N VAL A 688 -4.30 22.41 -13.60
CA VAL A 688 -4.47 23.11 -14.89
C VAL A 688 -4.05 22.18 -16.04
N ILE A 689 -4.98 21.86 -16.93
CA ILE A 689 -4.75 21.00 -18.09
C ILE A 689 -5.05 21.83 -19.34
N ARG A 690 -4.03 22.29 -20.05
CA ARG A 690 -4.21 23.23 -21.17
C ARG A 690 -3.31 23.06 -22.37
N ASP A 691 -3.78 23.55 -23.51
CA ASP A 691 -3.09 23.51 -24.82
C ASP A 691 -2.77 22.10 -25.36
N ASN A 692 -3.16 21.02 -24.65
CA ASN A 692 -2.85 19.64 -25.02
C ASN A 692 -3.72 19.17 -26.21
N GLU A 693 -3.21 18.23 -27.00
CA GLU A 693 -3.89 17.80 -28.22
C GLU A 693 -3.80 16.28 -28.44
N ALA A 694 -4.94 15.64 -28.74
CA ALA A 694 -5.05 14.22 -29.04
C ALA A 694 -5.63 14.02 -30.45
N PHE A 695 -5.37 12.88 -31.09
CA PHE A 695 -5.95 12.62 -32.41
C PHE A 695 -7.46 12.42 -32.35
N VAL A 696 -7.99 11.61 -31.41
CA VAL A 696 -9.43 11.25 -31.38
C VAL A 696 -10.17 11.78 -30.15
N PHE A 697 -9.90 11.24 -28.96
CA PHE A 697 -10.63 11.56 -27.73
C PHE A 697 -9.73 12.19 -26.67
N GLY A 698 -10.29 13.10 -25.86
CA GLY A 698 -9.64 13.62 -24.67
C GLY A 698 -8.35 14.40 -24.95
N GLY A 699 -8.44 15.54 -25.63
CA GLY A 699 -7.30 16.42 -25.89
C GLY A 699 -6.53 16.78 -24.61
N GLY A 700 -7.26 17.11 -23.55
CA GLY A 700 -6.71 17.24 -22.20
C GLY A 700 -6.69 15.90 -21.46
N VAL A 701 -7.85 15.24 -21.37
CA VAL A 701 -8.06 14.04 -20.54
C VAL A 701 -8.92 13.01 -21.27
N TYR A 702 -8.43 11.78 -21.38
CA TYR A 702 -9.22 10.59 -21.72
C TYR A 702 -9.20 9.61 -20.54
N SER A 703 -10.37 9.11 -20.14
CA SER A 703 -10.49 8.18 -19.02
C SER A 703 -11.47 7.04 -19.31
N ARG A 704 -11.17 5.86 -18.77
CA ARG A 704 -12.00 4.65 -18.89
C ARG A 704 -12.56 4.17 -17.54
N GLY A 705 -11.89 4.47 -16.44
CA GLY A 705 -12.41 4.25 -15.09
C GLY A 705 -13.29 5.39 -14.59
N SER A 706 -13.75 5.28 -13.34
CA SER A 706 -14.43 6.38 -12.65
C SER A 706 -13.51 7.59 -12.56
N THR A 707 -14.04 8.77 -12.87
CA THR A 707 -13.27 9.99 -13.08
C THR A 707 -13.84 11.13 -12.24
N SER A 708 -13.04 11.74 -11.37
CA SER A 708 -13.49 12.88 -10.56
C SER A 708 -12.58 14.09 -10.79
N VAL A 709 -13.16 15.23 -11.16
CA VAL A 709 -12.49 16.48 -11.50
C VAL A 709 -12.99 17.59 -10.58
N PHE A 710 -12.15 18.01 -9.64
CA PHE A 710 -12.43 19.04 -8.65
C PHE A 710 -11.56 20.27 -8.91
N ARG A 711 -12.11 21.48 -8.74
CA ARG A 711 -11.34 22.74 -8.63
C ARG A 711 -10.26 22.91 -9.71
N THR A 712 -10.56 22.48 -10.94
CA THR A 712 -9.57 22.32 -12.02
C THR A 712 -9.93 23.16 -13.23
N ILE A 713 -8.92 23.64 -13.97
CA ILE A 713 -9.06 24.35 -15.25
C ILE A 713 -8.68 23.40 -16.39
N ILE A 714 -9.58 23.19 -17.35
CA ILE A 714 -9.32 22.44 -18.59
C ILE A 714 -9.54 23.37 -19.79
N ASP A 715 -8.45 23.99 -20.29
CA ASP A 715 -8.54 25.10 -21.25
C ASP A 715 -7.79 24.85 -22.58
N ALA A 716 -8.34 25.32 -23.70
CA ALA A 716 -7.68 25.34 -25.02
C ALA A 716 -7.20 23.97 -25.58
N ASN A 717 -7.64 22.86 -25.00
CA ASN A 717 -7.28 21.51 -25.44
C ASN A 717 -8.00 21.12 -26.75
N LYS A 718 -7.43 20.19 -27.53
CA LYS A 718 -7.94 19.85 -28.87
C LYS A 718 -8.01 18.34 -29.14
N ALA A 719 -9.07 17.89 -29.81
CA ALA A 719 -9.15 16.53 -30.38
C ALA A 719 -10.18 16.48 -31.52
N GLN A 720 -10.36 15.35 -32.22
CA GLN A 720 -11.47 15.23 -33.20
C GLN A 720 -12.86 15.28 -32.56
N HIS A 721 -12.96 14.93 -31.28
CA HIS A 721 -14.20 15.02 -30.52
C HIS A 721 -14.08 15.97 -29.33
N SER A 722 -13.27 15.61 -28.31
CA SER A 722 -13.43 16.13 -26.95
C SER A 722 -12.15 16.54 -26.23
N GLY A 723 -12.25 17.53 -25.34
CA GLY A 723 -11.16 17.94 -24.44
C GLY A 723 -11.10 17.07 -23.18
N LEU A 724 -12.25 16.81 -22.57
CA LEU A 724 -12.46 15.86 -21.47
C LEU A 724 -13.37 14.72 -21.95
N HIS A 725 -12.91 13.48 -21.85
CA HIS A 725 -13.64 12.31 -22.27
C HIS A 725 -13.63 11.24 -21.18
N SER A 726 -14.81 10.69 -20.83
CA SER A 726 -14.93 9.58 -19.88
C SER A 726 -15.84 8.48 -20.42
N GLU A 727 -15.29 7.27 -20.58
CA GLU A 727 -16.09 6.06 -20.79
C GLU A 727 -16.75 5.59 -19.47
N GLY A 728 -16.12 5.89 -18.33
CA GLY A 728 -16.63 5.60 -16.98
C GLY A 728 -17.55 6.70 -16.41
N TRP A 729 -18.03 6.50 -15.19
CA TRP A 729 -18.81 7.51 -14.45
C TRP A 729 -17.93 8.74 -14.17
N ILE A 730 -18.46 9.94 -14.42
CA ILE A 730 -17.76 11.19 -14.12
C ILE A 730 -18.36 11.96 -12.95
N GLU A 731 -17.52 12.65 -12.21
CA GLU A 731 -17.89 13.76 -11.35
C GLU A 731 -17.06 15.00 -11.75
N VAL A 732 -17.70 16.15 -11.94
CA VAL A 732 -17.04 17.43 -12.21
C VAL A 732 -17.60 18.48 -11.26
N PHE A 733 -16.74 19.19 -10.55
CA PHE A 733 -17.12 19.99 -9.39
C PHE A 733 -16.25 21.26 -9.29
N ASP A 734 -16.87 22.42 -9.09
CA ASP A 734 -16.20 23.72 -8.91
C ASP A 734 -15.09 24.00 -9.96
N SER A 735 -15.31 23.60 -11.22
CA SER A 735 -14.28 23.54 -12.28
C SER A 735 -14.62 24.36 -13.52
N VAL A 736 -13.59 24.75 -14.28
CA VAL A 736 -13.71 25.58 -15.50
C VAL A 736 -13.23 24.78 -16.71
N ILE A 737 -14.06 24.70 -17.76
CA ILE A 737 -13.77 23.91 -18.98
C ILE A 737 -14.04 24.78 -20.21
N SER A 738 -12.97 25.22 -20.89
CA SER A 738 -13.04 26.33 -21.83
C SER A 738 -12.17 26.20 -23.07
N ASN A 739 -12.48 27.00 -24.10
CA ASN A 739 -11.73 27.14 -25.35
C ASN A 739 -11.39 25.82 -26.08
N THR A 740 -12.03 24.70 -25.75
CA THR A 740 -11.76 23.36 -26.27
C THR A 740 -12.29 23.22 -27.69
N ARG A 741 -11.50 22.61 -28.59
CA ARG A 741 -11.72 22.70 -30.05
C ARG A 741 -11.72 21.35 -30.74
N GLU A 742 -12.61 21.19 -31.71
CA GLU A 742 -12.55 20.10 -32.68
C GLU A 742 -11.41 20.34 -33.68
N SER A 743 -10.51 19.36 -33.83
CA SER A 743 -9.38 19.44 -34.78
C SER A 743 -9.79 19.19 -36.24
N LEU A 744 -10.98 18.60 -36.47
CA LEU A 744 -11.58 18.39 -37.79
C LEU A 744 -13.06 18.80 -37.79
N ALA A 745 -13.35 19.97 -38.35
CA ALA A 745 -14.69 20.55 -38.38
C ALA A 745 -15.73 19.59 -38.99
N GLY A 746 -16.81 19.33 -38.23
CA GLY A 746 -17.98 18.61 -38.69
C GLY A 746 -18.06 17.13 -38.30
N TYR A 747 -17.07 16.59 -37.57
CA TYR A 747 -17.16 15.23 -37.01
C TYR A 747 -17.91 15.17 -35.68
N GLY A 748 -17.82 16.22 -34.86
CA GLY A 748 -18.66 16.40 -33.67
C GLY A 748 -18.23 15.56 -32.47
N ARG A 749 -17.86 16.22 -31.37
CA ARG A 749 -18.70 16.32 -30.15
C ARG A 749 -17.88 16.61 -28.89
N GLY A 750 -18.18 17.75 -28.27
CA GLY A 750 -18.23 17.94 -26.81
C GLY A 750 -16.94 18.41 -26.14
N ALA A 751 -16.95 19.57 -25.46
CA ALA A 751 -15.89 19.92 -24.52
C ALA A 751 -15.77 18.84 -23.42
N ILE A 752 -16.93 18.34 -22.95
CA ILE A 752 -17.08 17.08 -22.19
C ILE A 752 -17.83 16.03 -23.03
N VAL A 753 -17.32 14.80 -23.08
CA VAL A 753 -18.02 13.62 -23.63
C VAL A 753 -18.08 12.49 -22.62
N LEU A 754 -19.27 11.90 -22.44
CA LEU A 754 -19.56 10.87 -21.44
C LEU A 754 -20.25 9.64 -22.05
N SER A 755 -19.99 8.45 -21.49
CA SER A 755 -20.66 7.19 -21.90
C SER A 755 -21.34 6.40 -20.78
N ALA A 756 -20.99 6.60 -19.49
CA ALA A 756 -21.56 5.85 -18.37
C ALA A 756 -22.27 6.71 -17.30
N GLY A 757 -22.73 7.91 -17.66
CA GLY A 757 -23.42 8.85 -16.76
C GLY A 757 -22.45 9.68 -15.92
N GLY A 758 -22.99 10.46 -14.98
CA GLY A 758 -22.17 11.28 -14.08
C GLY A 758 -22.92 12.40 -13.36
N ARG A 759 -22.15 13.24 -12.66
CA ARG A 759 -22.63 14.45 -11.99
C ARG A 759 -21.72 15.63 -12.30
N ILE A 760 -22.29 16.77 -12.69
CA ILE A 760 -21.58 18.02 -12.96
C ILE A 760 -22.21 19.08 -12.06
N VAL A 761 -21.42 19.73 -11.18
CA VAL A 761 -21.92 20.67 -10.17
C VAL A 761 -21.09 21.95 -10.18
N ARG A 762 -21.75 23.12 -10.07
CA ARG A 762 -21.12 24.47 -9.98
C ARG A 762 -19.97 24.70 -10.97
N SER A 763 -20.09 24.15 -12.17
CA SER A 763 -19.01 24.13 -13.16
C SER A 763 -19.31 25.06 -14.33
N LEU A 764 -18.26 25.66 -14.90
CA LEU A 764 -18.34 26.71 -15.91
C LEU A 764 -17.76 26.21 -17.24
N ILE A 765 -18.63 26.00 -18.24
CA ILE A 765 -18.30 25.38 -19.53
C ILE A 765 -18.55 26.39 -20.64
N LEU A 766 -17.49 27.01 -21.17
CA LEU A 766 -17.62 28.18 -22.05
C LEU A 766 -16.66 28.33 -23.24
N ASP A 767 -17.12 29.06 -24.25
CA ASP A 767 -16.36 29.47 -25.44
C ASP A 767 -15.67 28.29 -26.17
N ASN A 768 -16.30 27.11 -26.17
CA ASN A 768 -15.79 25.92 -26.85
C ASN A 768 -16.29 25.85 -28.31
N ASP A 769 -15.41 25.53 -29.26
CA ASP A 769 -15.71 25.39 -30.70
C ASP A 769 -16.46 24.07 -31.03
N SER A 770 -17.32 23.62 -30.10
CA SER A 770 -18.10 22.37 -30.17
C SER A 770 -19.30 22.44 -29.22
N ALA A 771 -20.02 21.34 -28.99
CA ALA A 771 -21.00 21.27 -27.90
C ALA A 771 -20.32 21.43 -26.53
N GLY A 772 -20.98 22.00 -25.52
CA GLY A 772 -20.46 22.07 -24.15
C GLY A 772 -20.37 20.69 -23.50
N ILE A 773 -21.48 19.93 -23.51
CA ILE A 773 -21.56 18.57 -22.97
C ILE A 773 -22.27 17.67 -23.97
N VAL A 774 -21.77 16.44 -24.15
CA VAL A 774 -22.47 15.37 -24.89
C VAL A 774 -22.48 14.08 -24.08
N TYR A 775 -23.65 13.49 -23.89
CA TYR A 775 -23.82 12.22 -23.18
C TYR A 775 -24.47 11.14 -24.06
N TYR A 776 -23.76 10.03 -24.24
CA TYR A 776 -24.22 8.85 -24.95
C TYR A 776 -24.84 7.83 -23.98
N GLY A 777 -26.12 7.53 -24.16
CA GLY A 777 -26.79 6.42 -23.48
C GLY A 777 -26.51 5.09 -24.17
N GLY A 778 -26.28 4.05 -23.38
CA GLY A 778 -26.38 2.66 -23.82
C GLY A 778 -27.75 2.35 -24.44
N SER A 779 -27.85 1.24 -25.18
CA SER A 779 -29.04 0.92 -26.00
C SER A 779 -30.37 1.08 -25.23
N PRO A 780 -31.45 1.61 -25.86
CA PRO A 780 -32.75 1.92 -25.23
C PRO A 780 -33.60 0.68 -24.94
N LEU A 781 -32.96 -0.38 -24.45
CA LEU A 781 -33.51 -1.66 -24.01
C LEU A 781 -33.03 -2.02 -22.58
N LEU A 782 -32.18 -1.20 -21.98
CA LEU A 782 -31.81 -1.29 -20.56
C LEU A 782 -32.82 -0.47 -19.73
N THR A 783 -33.39 -1.09 -18.69
CA THR A 783 -34.43 -0.48 -17.84
C THR A 783 -33.89 0.61 -16.89
N ILE A 784 -32.58 0.79 -16.86
CA ILE A 784 -31.84 1.82 -16.11
C ILE A 784 -30.54 2.09 -16.89
N SER A 785 -30.55 3.15 -17.71
CA SER A 785 -29.30 3.82 -18.11
C SER A 785 -28.83 4.69 -16.93
N PRO A 786 -27.52 4.79 -16.65
CA PRO A 786 -27.02 5.69 -15.63
C PRO A 786 -27.37 7.13 -16.00
N LEU A 787 -27.69 7.95 -14.99
CA LEU A 787 -28.15 9.31 -15.17
C LEU A 787 -26.96 10.27 -15.33
N LEU A 788 -27.05 11.26 -16.22
CA LEU A 788 -26.25 12.47 -16.12
C LEU A 788 -27.04 13.54 -15.36
N THR A 789 -26.50 14.03 -14.25
CA THR A 789 -27.08 15.15 -13.49
C THR A 789 -26.19 16.37 -13.65
N ILE A 790 -26.76 17.52 -14.01
CA ILE A 790 -26.07 18.81 -14.11
C ILE A 790 -26.75 19.76 -13.12
N GLU A 791 -26.02 20.31 -12.17
CA GLU A 791 -26.55 21.09 -11.05
C GLU A 791 -25.74 22.39 -10.90
N ASP A 792 -26.40 23.51 -10.63
CA ASP A 792 -25.78 24.82 -10.36
C ASP A 792 -24.77 25.31 -11.42
N SER A 793 -24.83 24.81 -12.67
CA SER A 793 -23.73 24.93 -13.64
C SER A 793 -24.06 25.86 -14.80
N THR A 794 -23.04 26.44 -15.43
CA THR A 794 -23.22 27.38 -16.56
C THR A 794 -22.57 26.86 -17.83
N ILE A 795 -23.37 26.62 -18.86
CA ILE A 795 -22.95 26.08 -20.16
C ILE A 795 -23.27 27.11 -21.25
N ALA A 796 -22.29 27.94 -21.60
CA ALA A 796 -22.54 29.16 -22.35
C ALA A 796 -21.53 29.49 -23.46
N ARG A 797 -21.99 30.16 -24.52
CA ARG A 797 -21.16 30.65 -25.66
C ARG A 797 -20.43 29.55 -26.46
N ASN A 798 -20.84 28.29 -26.33
CA ASN A 798 -20.34 27.15 -27.10
C ASN A 798 -21.09 27.02 -28.43
N ASP A 799 -20.70 26.10 -29.30
CA ASP A 799 -21.41 25.80 -30.57
C ASP A 799 -22.79 25.15 -30.33
N ARG A 800 -22.93 24.38 -29.24
CA ARG A 800 -24.19 23.81 -28.70
C ARG A 800 -24.10 23.74 -27.17
N GLY A 801 -25.22 23.71 -26.45
CA GLY A 801 -25.22 23.54 -24.99
C GLY A 801 -24.97 22.08 -24.56
N VAL A 802 -26.05 21.33 -24.31
CA VAL A 802 -26.03 19.94 -23.81
C VAL A 802 -26.77 19.01 -24.77
N GLU A 803 -26.16 17.89 -25.15
CA GLU A 803 -26.69 16.95 -26.15
C GLU A 803 -26.80 15.53 -25.59
N PHE A 804 -28.02 14.97 -25.55
CA PHE A 804 -28.35 13.65 -25.00
C PHE A 804 -28.69 12.65 -26.11
N GLU A 805 -27.84 11.66 -26.38
CA GLU A 805 -28.08 10.64 -27.39
C GLU A 805 -28.54 9.31 -26.77
N LYS A 806 -29.85 8.98 -26.86
CA LYS A 806 -30.47 7.78 -26.25
C LYS A 806 -30.30 7.71 -24.73
N ALA A 807 -30.14 8.86 -24.09
CA ALA A 807 -29.69 9.01 -22.71
C ALA A 807 -30.82 9.46 -21.78
N SER A 808 -30.58 9.39 -20.47
CA SER A 808 -31.40 10.06 -19.46
C SER A 808 -30.59 11.14 -18.76
N GLY A 809 -31.21 12.29 -18.50
CA GLY A 809 -30.54 13.43 -17.88
C GLY A 809 -31.45 14.30 -17.02
N VAL A 810 -30.85 14.92 -16.00
CA VAL A 810 -31.46 15.91 -15.14
C VAL A 810 -30.58 17.16 -15.16
N ILE A 811 -31.20 18.33 -15.33
CA ILE A 811 -30.55 19.64 -15.28
C ILE A 811 -31.27 20.47 -14.21
N ARG A 812 -30.57 20.88 -13.16
CA ARG A 812 -31.08 21.70 -12.07
C ARG A 812 -30.32 23.01 -11.97
N GLN A 813 -31.04 24.10 -11.69
CA GLN A 813 -30.46 25.38 -11.25
C GLN A 813 -29.29 25.87 -12.12
N SER A 814 -29.38 25.59 -13.42
CA SER A 814 -28.27 25.79 -14.35
C SER A 814 -28.63 26.83 -15.40
N THR A 815 -27.62 27.60 -15.84
CA THR A 815 -27.76 28.62 -16.88
C THR A 815 -27.14 28.12 -18.19
N ILE A 816 -27.96 27.88 -19.21
CA ILE A 816 -27.52 27.41 -20.53
C ILE A 816 -27.80 28.51 -21.55
N SER A 817 -26.77 29.28 -21.91
CA SER A 817 -26.98 30.58 -22.56
C SER A 817 -26.06 30.92 -23.74
N GLY A 818 -26.62 31.53 -24.78
CA GLY A 818 -25.84 32.18 -25.84
C GLY A 818 -25.05 31.23 -26.75
N ASN A 819 -25.38 29.93 -26.77
CA ASN A 819 -24.68 28.93 -27.61
C ASN A 819 -25.09 29.09 -29.11
N ARG A 820 -24.13 29.04 -30.06
CA ARG A 820 -24.26 29.59 -31.44
C ARG A 820 -23.39 28.90 -32.52
N GLY A 821 -23.85 27.76 -33.05
CA GLY A 821 -23.37 27.13 -34.30
C GLY A 821 -24.48 26.98 -35.35
N ASP A 822 -24.37 25.99 -36.25
CA ASP A 822 -25.44 25.67 -37.22
C ASP A 822 -26.58 24.81 -36.62
N ARG A 823 -26.32 24.15 -35.48
CA ARG A 823 -27.28 23.33 -34.70
C ARG A 823 -27.28 23.70 -33.21
N SER A 824 -27.23 24.98 -32.90
CA SER A 824 -27.20 25.51 -31.54
C SER A 824 -28.54 25.35 -30.81
N TRP A 825 -28.75 24.16 -30.27
CA TRP A 825 -29.66 23.95 -29.16
C TRP A 825 -28.97 24.31 -27.84
N GLY A 826 -29.70 24.86 -26.88
CA GLY A 826 -29.30 24.86 -25.48
C GLY A 826 -29.33 23.44 -24.92
N ILE A 827 -30.40 22.68 -25.20
CA ILE A 827 -30.54 21.26 -24.85
C ILE A 827 -31.10 20.49 -26.05
N SER A 828 -30.48 19.37 -26.43
CA SER A 828 -31.04 18.42 -27.40
C SER A 828 -31.14 16.99 -26.85
N GLY A 829 -32.10 16.22 -27.34
CA GLY A 829 -32.35 14.85 -26.87
C GLY A 829 -32.97 13.93 -27.92
N ASP A 830 -32.19 12.95 -28.40
CA ASP A 830 -32.57 12.07 -29.50
C ASP A 830 -32.95 10.66 -28.98
N ASN A 831 -34.25 10.43 -28.77
CA ASN A 831 -34.79 9.27 -28.02
C ASN A 831 -34.34 9.24 -26.55
N SER A 832 -34.34 10.43 -25.92
CA SER A 832 -33.80 10.68 -24.58
C SER A 832 -34.89 11.16 -23.61
N HIS A 833 -34.66 10.96 -22.31
CA HIS A 833 -35.52 11.46 -21.22
C HIS A 833 -34.79 12.58 -20.49
N VAL A 834 -35.30 13.80 -20.54
CA VAL A 834 -34.64 14.98 -19.97
C VAL A 834 -35.58 15.69 -19.00
N THR A 835 -35.11 15.90 -17.78
CA THR A 835 -35.78 16.70 -16.75
C THR A 835 -35.00 17.99 -16.55
N VAL A 836 -35.69 19.13 -16.54
CA VAL A 836 -35.10 20.46 -16.40
C VAL A 836 -35.85 21.20 -15.30
N GLU A 837 -35.15 21.47 -14.20
CA GLU A 837 -35.73 21.98 -12.95
C GLU A 837 -35.07 23.29 -12.56
N GLY A 838 -35.87 24.29 -12.20
CA GLY A 838 -35.36 25.58 -11.68
C GLY A 838 -34.27 26.22 -12.52
N SER A 839 -34.25 26.06 -13.86
CA SER A 839 -33.10 26.38 -14.73
C SER A 839 -33.42 27.45 -15.77
N THR A 840 -32.39 28.13 -16.30
CA THR A 840 -32.54 29.22 -17.28
C THR A 840 -31.87 28.86 -18.62
N ILE A 841 -32.66 28.78 -19.69
CA ILE A 841 -32.21 28.46 -21.05
C ILE A 841 -32.58 29.63 -21.99
N SER A 842 -31.59 30.42 -22.40
CA SER A 842 -31.80 31.72 -23.06
C SER A 842 -30.75 32.07 -24.13
N ASP A 843 -31.10 32.96 -25.07
CA ASP A 843 -30.21 33.50 -26.11
C ASP A 843 -29.50 32.47 -27.03
N ASN A 844 -29.91 31.19 -27.00
CA ASN A 844 -29.35 30.11 -27.82
C ASN A 844 -29.91 30.16 -29.25
N GLY A 845 -29.02 30.07 -30.25
CA GLY A 845 -29.30 30.52 -31.62
C GLY A 845 -29.28 29.43 -32.70
N GLY A 846 -30.20 28.47 -32.67
CA GLY A 846 -30.34 27.44 -33.73
C GLY A 846 -31.42 27.80 -34.76
N SER A 847 -31.04 27.96 -36.04
CA SER A 847 -31.93 28.51 -37.08
C SER A 847 -32.81 27.49 -37.83
N LEU A 848 -32.48 26.19 -37.77
CA LEU A 848 -33.12 25.13 -38.56
C LEU A 848 -33.90 24.10 -37.72
N GLU A 849 -33.46 23.84 -36.48
CA GLU A 849 -33.95 22.72 -35.66
C GLU A 849 -34.32 23.16 -34.22
N GLY A 850 -34.58 24.47 -34.02
CA GLY A 850 -34.86 25.08 -32.71
C GLY A 850 -33.62 25.61 -32.00
N GLY A 851 -33.82 26.43 -30.96
CA GLY A 851 -32.74 27.12 -30.23
C GLY A 851 -32.63 26.76 -28.75
N GLY A 852 -33.74 26.68 -28.01
CA GLY A 852 -33.74 26.35 -26.59
C GLY A 852 -33.61 24.85 -26.37
N ILE A 853 -34.74 24.15 -26.29
CA ILE A 853 -34.82 22.70 -26.04
C ILE A 853 -35.42 21.98 -27.25
N ASN A 854 -34.77 20.91 -27.73
CA ASN A 854 -35.23 20.08 -28.84
C ASN A 854 -35.20 18.58 -28.49
N ILE A 855 -36.36 17.96 -28.25
CA ILE A 855 -36.49 16.53 -27.93
C ILE A 855 -37.20 15.78 -29.07
N ASN A 856 -36.46 14.90 -29.73
CA ASN A 856 -36.95 14.11 -30.86
C ASN A 856 -37.44 12.72 -30.45
N ILE A 857 -38.48 12.23 -31.12
CA ILE A 857 -38.75 10.79 -31.26
C ILE A 857 -38.22 10.34 -32.62
N LEU A 858 -37.37 9.31 -32.65
CA LEU A 858 -37.12 8.53 -33.86
C LEU A 858 -37.73 7.12 -33.77
N ARG A 859 -37.63 6.42 -32.63
CA ARG A 859 -38.12 5.02 -32.47
C ARG A 859 -38.58 4.60 -31.05
N GLY A 860 -38.93 5.52 -30.15
CA GLY A 860 -39.36 5.16 -28.78
C GLY A 860 -40.17 6.25 -28.08
N GLU A 861 -40.39 6.07 -26.77
CA GLU A 861 -40.94 7.10 -25.89
C GLU A 861 -39.81 8.04 -25.45
N SER A 862 -39.87 9.31 -25.86
CA SER A 862 -39.01 10.40 -25.34
C SER A 862 -39.82 11.25 -24.36
N LEU A 863 -39.18 11.86 -23.36
CA LEU A 863 -39.89 12.72 -22.39
C LEU A 863 -39.09 13.96 -22.05
N LEU A 864 -39.74 15.12 -22.07
CA LEU A 864 -39.28 16.36 -21.45
C LEU A 864 -40.14 16.67 -20.22
N HIS A 865 -39.52 16.81 -19.05
CA HIS A 865 -40.15 17.42 -17.88
C HIS A 865 -39.52 18.80 -17.63
N LEU A 866 -40.37 19.83 -17.46
CA LEU A 866 -39.98 21.19 -17.14
C LEU A 866 -40.68 21.63 -15.85
N SER A 867 -39.91 21.81 -14.78
CA SER A 867 -40.36 22.32 -13.48
C SER A 867 -39.66 23.65 -13.17
N GLY A 868 -40.40 24.67 -12.72
CA GLY A 868 -39.80 25.92 -12.21
C GLY A 868 -38.85 26.67 -13.15
N SER A 869 -38.88 26.46 -14.48
CA SER A 869 -37.76 26.83 -15.38
C SER A 869 -38.12 27.93 -16.39
N ILE A 870 -37.11 28.69 -16.85
CA ILE A 870 -37.22 29.65 -17.95
C ILE A 870 -36.63 29.05 -19.23
N VAL A 871 -37.40 29.06 -20.31
CA VAL A 871 -36.93 28.80 -21.68
C VAL A 871 -37.41 29.94 -22.58
N ALA A 872 -36.57 30.96 -22.76
CA ALA A 872 -36.99 32.21 -23.41
C ALA A 872 -35.85 32.95 -24.12
N GLY A 873 -36.16 33.61 -25.24
CA GLY A 873 -35.20 34.41 -26.01
C GLY A 873 -34.36 33.58 -26.98
N ASN A 874 -34.61 32.28 -27.09
CA ASN A 874 -33.96 31.40 -28.04
C ASN A 874 -34.64 31.51 -29.43
N ALA A 875 -33.97 31.03 -30.48
CA ALA A 875 -34.52 31.09 -31.86
C ALA A 875 -35.89 30.38 -32.00
N ILE A 876 -36.07 29.24 -31.34
CA ILE A 876 -37.36 28.66 -30.94
C ILE A 876 -37.13 28.07 -29.55
N ASP A 877 -37.99 28.36 -28.57
CA ASP A 877 -37.73 28.00 -27.17
C ASP A 877 -37.88 26.50 -26.90
N VAL A 878 -38.97 25.85 -27.31
CA VAL A 878 -39.17 24.40 -27.11
C VAL A 878 -39.73 23.73 -28.38
N VAL A 879 -39.12 22.60 -28.76
CA VAL A 879 -39.56 21.68 -29.81
C VAL A 879 -39.62 20.27 -29.22
N CYS A 880 -40.75 19.57 -29.38
CA CYS A 880 -40.94 18.21 -28.87
C CYS A 880 -41.72 17.35 -29.87
N GLY A 881 -41.12 16.26 -30.35
CA GLY A 881 -41.80 15.28 -31.19
C GLY A 881 -42.76 14.41 -30.38
N GLY A 882 -43.95 14.12 -30.92
CA GLY A 882 -44.99 13.31 -30.24
C GLY A 882 -46.03 14.14 -29.47
N LEU A 883 -47.04 13.47 -28.91
CA LEU A 883 -48.10 14.11 -28.11
C LEU A 883 -47.87 13.93 -26.60
N ASP A 884 -47.33 12.78 -26.20
CA ASP A 884 -47.19 12.35 -24.80
C ASP A 884 -45.83 12.72 -24.19
N THR A 885 -45.07 13.61 -24.84
CA THR A 885 -43.62 13.81 -24.62
C THR A 885 -43.26 15.08 -23.85
N LEU A 886 -44.24 15.83 -23.33
CA LEU A 886 -44.02 17.08 -22.62
C LEU A 886 -44.86 17.17 -21.34
N SER A 887 -44.17 17.32 -20.21
CA SER A 887 -44.75 17.57 -18.89
C SER A 887 -44.24 18.93 -18.38
N MET A 888 -45.13 19.81 -17.92
CA MET A 888 -44.76 21.17 -17.51
C MET A 888 -45.51 21.64 -16.25
N ALA A 889 -44.76 22.19 -15.31
CA ALA A 889 -45.29 22.87 -14.13
C ALA A 889 -44.48 24.13 -13.83
N TYR A 890 -45.16 25.23 -13.50
CA TYR A 890 -44.59 26.51 -13.05
C TYR A 890 -43.36 26.98 -13.86
N SER A 891 -43.40 26.83 -15.19
CA SER A 891 -42.30 27.18 -16.09
C SER A 891 -42.72 28.23 -17.13
N LEU A 892 -41.76 29.00 -17.64
CA LEU A 892 -41.96 30.08 -18.62
C LEU A 892 -41.40 29.68 -19.99
N ILE A 893 -42.26 29.68 -21.02
CA ILE A 893 -41.85 29.61 -22.42
C ILE A 893 -42.05 30.97 -23.10
N GLY A 894 -40.97 31.53 -23.63
CA GLY A 894 -40.95 32.84 -24.29
C GLY A 894 -41.77 32.90 -25.57
N ASN A 895 -41.68 31.84 -26.39
CA ASN A 895 -42.34 31.67 -27.67
C ASN A 895 -42.73 30.20 -27.91
N THR A 896 -44.03 29.91 -28.04
CA THR A 896 -44.54 28.54 -28.19
C THR A 896 -44.64 28.03 -29.63
N THR A 897 -44.01 28.66 -30.63
CA THR A 897 -44.15 28.25 -32.05
C THR A 897 -43.66 26.84 -32.38
N GLY A 898 -42.83 26.23 -31.54
CA GLY A 898 -42.37 24.84 -31.69
C GLY A 898 -43.29 23.78 -31.07
N LEU A 899 -44.39 24.18 -30.41
CA LEU A 899 -45.34 23.29 -29.75
C LEU A 899 -46.62 23.06 -30.60
N THR A 900 -47.13 21.84 -30.56
CA THR A 900 -48.44 21.50 -31.15
C THR A 900 -49.59 22.06 -30.31
N ALA A 901 -50.78 22.22 -30.91
CA ALA A 901 -51.97 22.70 -30.21
C ALA A 901 -52.42 21.82 -29.02
N ALA A 902 -52.01 20.54 -28.97
CA ALA A 902 -52.27 19.65 -27.84
C ALA A 902 -51.30 19.90 -26.68
N GLN A 903 -49.99 19.98 -26.96
CA GLN A 903 -48.98 20.41 -25.98
C GLN A 903 -49.29 21.81 -25.45
N LEU A 904 -49.79 22.72 -26.30
CA LEU A 904 -50.22 24.06 -25.92
C LEU A 904 -51.45 24.08 -25.00
N ALA A 905 -52.29 23.04 -25.02
CA ALA A 905 -53.41 22.90 -24.09
C ALA A 905 -52.92 22.53 -22.68
N LEU A 906 -51.91 21.65 -22.58
CA LEU A 906 -51.32 21.20 -21.31
C LEU A 906 -50.62 22.33 -20.52
N LEU A 907 -50.21 23.42 -21.18
CA LEU A 907 -49.58 24.56 -20.51
C LEU A 907 -50.48 25.24 -19.47
N ASN A 908 -51.81 25.21 -19.65
CA ASN A 908 -52.72 26.14 -18.97
C ASN A 908 -53.06 25.75 -17.52
N ASP A 909 -52.83 24.49 -17.12
CA ASP A 909 -53.43 23.94 -15.89
C ASP A 909 -52.48 23.93 -14.66
N ASN A 910 -51.16 24.10 -14.84
CA ASN A 910 -50.14 24.01 -13.78
C ASN A 910 -49.26 25.28 -13.66
N GLY A 911 -49.86 26.47 -13.64
CA GLY A 911 -49.17 27.73 -13.28
C GLY A 911 -48.14 28.29 -14.29
N ASN A 912 -47.94 27.62 -15.44
CA ASN A 912 -46.95 28.01 -16.45
C ASN A 912 -47.22 29.42 -17.06
N LYS A 913 -46.16 30.04 -17.59
CA LYS A 913 -46.22 31.25 -18.41
C LYS A 913 -45.92 30.89 -19.86
N ALA A 914 -46.65 31.47 -20.81
CA ALA A 914 -46.46 31.22 -22.23
C ALA A 914 -46.55 32.51 -23.04
N ASN A 915 -45.75 32.61 -24.10
CA ASN A 915 -45.72 33.73 -25.05
C ASN A 915 -45.49 35.10 -24.38
N GLN A 916 -44.57 35.14 -23.41
CA GLN A 916 -44.22 36.30 -22.60
C GLN A 916 -42.69 36.43 -22.51
N SER A 917 -42.16 37.64 -22.63
CA SER A 917 -40.73 37.86 -22.41
C SER A 917 -40.36 37.53 -20.96
N ALA A 918 -39.29 36.74 -20.77
CA ALA A 918 -38.72 36.49 -19.46
C ALA A 918 -38.05 37.73 -18.84
N ALA A 919 -37.78 38.78 -19.62
CA ALA A 919 -37.13 40.02 -19.20
C ALA A 919 -35.90 39.76 -18.30
N LEU A 920 -34.90 39.08 -18.86
CA LEU A 920 -33.62 38.79 -18.19
C LEU A 920 -32.62 39.95 -18.41
N GLY A 921 -31.69 40.10 -17.47
CA GLY A 921 -30.45 40.84 -17.66
C GLY A 921 -29.45 40.09 -18.55
N PRO A 922 -28.25 40.66 -18.80
CA PRO A 922 -27.19 39.98 -19.54
C PRO A 922 -26.66 38.76 -18.76
N LEU A 923 -26.06 37.81 -19.48
CA LEU A 923 -25.25 36.75 -18.86
C LEU A 923 -23.98 37.40 -18.27
N ALA A 924 -23.87 37.42 -16.94
CA ALA A 924 -22.83 38.13 -16.21
C ALA A 924 -22.48 37.43 -14.90
N ASP A 925 -21.40 37.87 -14.25
CA ASP A 925 -21.20 37.62 -12.82
C ASP A 925 -22.25 38.43 -12.05
N ASN A 926 -23.09 37.73 -11.29
CA ASN A 926 -24.10 38.30 -10.40
C ASN A 926 -23.91 37.80 -8.95
N GLY A 927 -22.65 37.58 -8.55
CA GLY A 927 -22.29 37.15 -7.20
C GLY A 927 -22.18 35.63 -7.01
N GLY A 928 -22.08 34.85 -8.09
CA GLY A 928 -21.85 33.41 -7.99
C GLY A 928 -20.47 33.05 -7.40
N PRO A 929 -20.25 31.76 -7.05
CA PRO A 929 -19.00 31.30 -6.44
C PRO A 929 -17.79 31.61 -7.32
N GLU A 930 -16.66 31.85 -6.66
CA GLU A 930 -15.38 31.96 -7.34
C GLU A 930 -14.83 30.58 -7.69
N LEU A 931 -14.36 30.46 -8.91
CA LEU A 931 -13.88 29.26 -9.55
C LEU A 931 -12.39 29.41 -9.90
N PRO A 932 -11.65 28.28 -10.04
CA PRO A 932 -10.23 28.27 -10.31
C PRO A 932 -9.78 29.28 -11.38
N GLY A 933 -8.72 30.03 -11.09
CA GLY A 933 -8.19 31.07 -11.98
C GLY A 933 -8.87 32.43 -11.87
N GLY A 934 -9.73 32.67 -10.87
CA GLY A 934 -10.48 33.92 -10.71
C GLY A 934 -11.67 34.03 -11.67
N HIS A 935 -12.16 32.89 -12.16
CA HIS A 935 -13.42 32.80 -12.90
C HIS A 935 -14.59 32.87 -11.92
N ARG A 936 -15.78 33.28 -12.37
CA ARG A 936 -17.01 33.26 -11.56
C ARG A 936 -18.16 32.64 -12.34
N LEU A 937 -19.05 31.97 -11.63
CA LEU A 937 -20.21 31.30 -12.20
C LEU A 937 -21.21 32.34 -12.76
N LEU A 938 -21.33 32.40 -14.09
CA LEU A 938 -22.13 33.43 -14.77
C LEU A 938 -23.61 33.03 -14.82
N THR A 939 -24.52 33.96 -14.53
CA THR A 939 -25.97 33.73 -14.51
C THR A 939 -26.75 34.85 -15.22
N HIS A 940 -28.06 34.69 -15.34
CA HIS A 940 -28.98 35.77 -15.77
C HIS A 940 -29.89 36.18 -14.60
N LEU A 941 -29.74 37.41 -14.09
CA LEU A 941 -30.72 38.00 -13.17
C LEU A 941 -32.06 38.29 -13.88
N PRO A 942 -33.22 37.97 -13.27
CA PRO A 942 -34.50 38.54 -13.70
C PRO A 942 -34.51 40.06 -13.52
N LEU A 943 -35.13 40.80 -14.46
CA LEU A 943 -35.40 42.23 -14.28
C LEU A 943 -36.70 42.43 -13.49
N VAL A 944 -36.87 43.58 -12.84
CA VAL A 944 -38.10 43.99 -12.10
C VAL A 944 -39.43 43.89 -12.86
N THR A 945 -39.39 43.71 -14.18
CA THR A 945 -40.55 43.52 -15.06
C THR A 945 -40.80 42.06 -15.45
N SER A 946 -40.01 41.11 -14.94
CA SER A 946 -40.09 39.70 -15.30
C SER A 946 -41.35 39.02 -14.75
N PRO A 947 -42.12 38.30 -15.58
CA PRO A 947 -43.27 37.51 -15.12
C PRO A 947 -42.87 36.17 -14.47
N ALA A 948 -41.57 35.89 -14.34
CA ALA A 948 -41.00 34.76 -13.59
C ALA A 948 -40.94 35.01 -12.08
N ILE A 949 -40.91 36.29 -11.64
CA ILE A 949 -40.67 36.66 -10.25
C ILE A 949 -41.82 36.18 -9.34
N SER A 950 -41.45 35.46 -8.26
CA SER A 950 -42.32 34.78 -7.31
C SER A 950 -43.42 33.93 -7.96
N ALA A 951 -43.12 33.35 -9.13
CA ALA A 951 -44.08 32.62 -9.95
C ALA A 951 -43.83 31.11 -10.04
N GLY A 952 -42.73 30.61 -9.47
CA GLY A 952 -42.41 29.19 -9.37
C GLY A 952 -43.20 28.44 -8.28
N ASP A 953 -42.88 27.15 -8.10
CA ASP A 953 -43.43 26.31 -7.04
C ASP A 953 -42.40 26.12 -5.92
N PRO A 954 -42.69 26.45 -4.64
CA PRO A 954 -41.81 26.15 -3.53
C PRO A 954 -41.67 24.66 -3.19
N ASN A 955 -42.32 23.74 -3.94
CA ASN A 955 -42.26 22.30 -3.69
C ASN A 955 -42.24 21.48 -5.02
N PRO A 956 -41.14 21.55 -5.80
CA PRO A 956 -41.05 20.94 -7.13
C PRO A 956 -41.07 19.40 -7.11
N PHE A 957 -41.23 18.80 -8.31
CA PHE A 957 -41.54 17.38 -8.50
C PHE A 957 -40.41 16.42 -8.09
N GLY A 958 -40.36 16.07 -6.80
CA GLY A 958 -39.65 14.89 -6.30
C GLY A 958 -38.16 15.06 -5.98
N GLY A 959 -37.58 16.25 -6.20
CA GLY A 959 -36.21 16.57 -5.74
C GLY A 959 -36.14 17.22 -4.35
N GLY A 960 -37.19 17.96 -3.97
CA GLY A 960 -37.05 19.04 -2.98
C GLY A 960 -36.42 20.29 -3.59
N LEU A 961 -36.30 21.36 -2.82
CA LEU A 961 -35.44 22.50 -3.16
C LEU A 961 -34.11 22.36 -2.43
N THR A 962 -33.04 22.88 -3.03
CA THR A 962 -31.83 23.25 -2.30
C THR A 962 -32.08 24.50 -1.45
N ASP A 963 -31.23 24.74 -0.46
CA ASP A 963 -31.33 25.94 0.37
C ASP A 963 -31.06 27.23 -0.43
N TYR A 964 -30.18 27.17 -1.44
CA TYR A 964 -29.69 28.31 -2.24
C TYR A 964 -30.03 28.21 -3.74
N ASP A 965 -30.03 29.34 -4.46
CA ASP A 965 -30.10 29.41 -5.93
C ASP A 965 -28.76 29.02 -6.60
N GLN A 966 -28.66 29.11 -7.94
CA GLN A 966 -27.44 28.76 -8.68
C GLN A 966 -26.16 29.41 -8.11
N ARG A 967 -26.26 30.60 -7.51
CA ARG A 967 -25.13 31.34 -6.91
C ARG A 967 -24.63 30.73 -5.60
N GLY A 968 -25.29 29.73 -5.04
CA GLY A 968 -24.94 29.15 -3.74
C GLY A 968 -25.20 30.11 -2.58
N ALA A 969 -24.62 29.82 -1.42
CA ALA A 969 -24.71 30.71 -0.27
C ALA A 969 -24.10 32.09 -0.60
N PRO A 970 -24.70 33.21 -0.14
CA PRO A 970 -25.86 33.34 0.74
C PRO A 970 -27.17 33.68 -0.02
N TYR A 971 -27.34 33.18 -1.25
CA TYR A 971 -28.49 33.50 -2.11
C TYR A 971 -29.61 32.46 -1.95
N ASP A 972 -30.51 32.65 -0.99
CA ASP A 972 -31.62 31.71 -0.69
C ASP A 972 -32.49 31.36 -1.91
N ARG A 973 -32.83 30.08 -2.06
CA ARG A 973 -33.73 29.58 -3.12
C ARG A 973 -35.20 29.95 -2.92
N VAL A 974 -35.59 30.29 -1.68
CA VAL A 974 -37.00 30.53 -1.28
C VAL A 974 -37.15 31.91 -0.66
N PHE A 975 -37.17 32.95 -1.50
CA PHE A 975 -37.34 34.31 -1.02
C PHE A 975 -38.82 34.71 -0.86
N GLY A 976 -39.17 35.40 0.23
CA GLY A 976 -40.54 35.86 0.49
C GLY A 976 -41.62 34.77 0.59
N GLY A 977 -41.22 33.49 0.76
CA GLY A 977 -42.13 32.35 0.85
C GLY A 977 -42.63 31.79 -0.50
N ARG A 978 -41.96 32.13 -1.61
CA ARG A 978 -42.11 31.48 -2.92
C ARG A 978 -40.72 31.32 -3.57
N VAL A 979 -40.70 30.87 -4.82
CA VAL A 979 -39.51 30.85 -5.67
C VAL A 979 -39.82 31.53 -7.01
N ASP A 980 -38.80 32.05 -7.66
CA ASP A 980 -38.80 32.48 -9.06
C ASP A 980 -38.78 31.29 -10.02
N MET A 981 -39.21 31.51 -11.26
CA MET A 981 -38.87 30.58 -12.34
C MET A 981 -37.44 30.87 -12.83
N GLY A 982 -36.63 29.83 -13.02
CA GLY A 982 -35.25 29.93 -13.49
C GLY A 982 -34.19 29.71 -12.41
N ALA A 983 -32.91 29.80 -12.84
CA ALA A 983 -31.73 29.45 -12.05
C ALA A 983 -31.45 30.35 -10.84
N VAL A 984 -32.01 31.57 -10.82
CA VAL A 984 -31.66 32.64 -9.88
C VAL A 984 -32.92 33.25 -9.30
N GLU A 985 -32.89 33.56 -8.00
CA GLU A 985 -34.00 34.15 -7.24
C GLU A 985 -33.88 35.69 -7.21
N TYR A 986 -34.88 36.41 -7.72
CA TYR A 986 -34.86 37.87 -7.71
C TYR A 986 -35.14 38.44 -6.32
N GLY A 987 -34.20 39.24 -5.81
CA GLY A 987 -34.32 39.89 -4.50
C GLY A 987 -33.76 39.06 -3.35
N ALA A 988 -33.33 37.81 -3.59
CA ALA A 988 -32.41 37.09 -2.71
C ALA A 988 -30.98 37.67 -2.74
N GLU A 989 -30.82 38.95 -3.11
CA GLU A 989 -29.57 39.67 -2.91
C GLU A 989 -29.31 39.74 -1.39
N PRO A 990 -28.13 39.30 -0.91
CA PRO A 990 -27.90 39.22 0.52
C PRO A 990 -28.08 40.57 1.21
N GLY A 991 -28.88 40.56 2.28
CA GLY A 991 -28.77 41.52 3.36
C GLY A 991 -27.46 41.36 4.15
N ALA A 992 -26.35 41.01 3.48
CA ALA A 992 -25.06 40.67 4.09
C ALA A 992 -24.35 41.86 4.75
N LEU A 993 -25.01 43.00 4.90
CA LEU A 993 -24.57 44.16 5.68
C LEU A 993 -25.73 44.80 6.47
N ASP A 994 -26.93 44.20 6.37
CA ASP A 994 -28.16 44.46 7.13
C ASP A 994 -28.26 43.34 8.18
N PHE A 995 -27.20 43.23 9.00
CA PHE A 995 -26.99 42.18 10.00
C PHE A 995 -28.07 42.17 11.08
N ASP A 996 -28.82 43.26 11.28
CA ASP A 996 -29.97 43.29 12.20
C ASP A 996 -31.35 43.09 11.54
N GLY A 997 -31.41 43.04 10.19
CA GLY A 997 -32.61 42.74 9.41
C GLY A 997 -33.63 43.88 9.36
N SER A 998 -33.18 45.13 9.48
CA SER A 998 -34.00 46.34 9.43
C SER A 998 -34.29 46.84 8.01
N GLY A 999 -33.58 46.33 6.99
CA GLY A 999 -33.66 46.78 5.60
C GLY A 999 -32.75 47.97 5.28
N ALA A 1000 -31.78 48.27 6.16
CA ALA A 1000 -30.88 49.41 6.07
C ALA A 1000 -29.49 49.04 6.58
N VAL A 1001 -28.43 49.47 5.89
CA VAL A 1001 -27.05 49.31 6.38
C VAL A 1001 -26.70 50.54 7.21
N ASP A 1002 -26.89 50.50 8.52
CA ASP A 1002 -26.59 51.60 9.44
C ASP A 1002 -25.75 51.21 10.68
N GLY A 1003 -25.94 51.88 11.81
CA GLY A 1003 -25.25 51.60 13.08
C GLY A 1003 -25.84 50.41 13.85
N GLY A 1004 -27.05 49.94 13.52
CA GLY A 1004 -27.58 48.67 14.02
C GLY A 1004 -26.63 47.52 13.66
N ASP A 1005 -26.19 47.48 12.41
CA ASP A 1005 -25.33 46.44 11.85
C ASP A 1005 -23.91 46.49 12.40
N LEU A 1006 -23.34 47.68 12.58
CA LEU A 1006 -22.07 47.82 13.29
C LEU A 1006 -22.11 47.16 14.67
N THR A 1007 -23.25 47.27 15.37
CA THR A 1007 -23.45 46.65 16.69
C THR A 1007 -23.54 45.11 16.63
N ARG A 1008 -23.83 44.54 15.45
CA ARG A 1008 -23.76 43.09 15.19
C ARG A 1008 -22.34 42.65 14.90
N TRP A 1009 -21.67 43.30 13.95
CA TRP A 1009 -20.27 43.01 13.62
C TRP A 1009 -19.35 43.18 14.85
N GLU A 1010 -19.53 44.23 15.66
CA GLU A 1010 -18.79 44.40 16.93
C GLU A 1010 -19.04 43.29 17.96
N ALA A 1011 -20.11 42.48 17.80
CA ALA A 1011 -20.44 41.36 18.67
C ALA A 1011 -19.96 40.00 18.12
N GLY A 1012 -19.75 39.87 16.82
CA GLY A 1012 -19.16 38.67 16.18
C GLY A 1012 -17.64 38.75 16.00
N PHE A 1013 -17.06 39.95 15.89
CA PHE A 1013 -15.66 40.15 15.52
C PHE A 1013 -14.66 39.28 16.33
N GLY A 1014 -13.91 38.44 15.62
CA GLY A 1014 -13.00 37.44 16.18
C GLY A 1014 -13.60 36.04 16.35
N MET A 1015 -14.83 35.79 15.87
CA MET A 1015 -15.24 34.44 15.43
C MET A 1015 -14.35 34.02 14.26
N SER A 1016 -13.92 32.75 14.25
CA SER A 1016 -12.89 32.25 13.32
C SER A 1016 -13.35 31.09 12.43
N GLU A 1017 -14.58 30.60 12.61
CA GLU A 1017 -15.23 29.54 11.83
C GLU A 1017 -16.72 29.46 12.22
N GLY A 1018 -17.61 29.26 11.24
CA GLY A 1018 -19.03 28.95 11.48
C GLY A 1018 -19.90 30.14 11.91
N ALA A 1019 -19.53 31.37 11.58
CA ALA A 1019 -20.39 32.53 11.76
C ALA A 1019 -21.65 32.46 10.86
N GLU A 1020 -22.75 33.07 11.32
CA GLU A 1020 -23.94 33.32 10.49
C GLU A 1020 -23.97 34.81 10.09
N PRO A 1021 -24.55 35.20 8.93
CA PRO A 1021 -24.56 36.60 8.50
C PRO A 1021 -25.14 37.59 9.54
N GLY A 1022 -26.19 37.20 10.29
CA GLY A 1022 -26.75 38.01 11.38
C GLY A 1022 -25.85 38.19 12.62
N GLN A 1023 -24.64 37.62 12.60
CA GLN A 1023 -23.60 37.73 13.63
C GLN A 1023 -22.46 38.68 13.18
N GLY A 1024 -22.40 39.08 11.91
CA GLY A 1024 -21.41 40.02 11.39
C GLY A 1024 -20.62 39.55 10.17
N ASP A 1025 -20.76 38.29 9.75
CA ASP A 1025 -20.19 37.76 8.51
C ASP A 1025 -20.82 38.49 7.32
N GLY A 1026 -19.99 39.29 6.66
CA GLY A 1026 -20.39 40.27 5.65
C GLY A 1026 -19.89 39.96 4.25
N ASP A 1027 -19.01 38.97 4.06
CA ASP A 1027 -18.71 38.38 2.75
C ASP A 1027 -19.07 36.91 2.52
N GLY A 1028 -19.42 36.18 3.57
CA GLY A 1028 -19.96 34.82 3.52
C GLY A 1028 -18.89 33.73 3.60
N ASP A 1029 -17.69 34.04 4.12
CA ASP A 1029 -16.62 33.05 4.27
C ASP A 1029 -16.69 32.24 5.59
N GLY A 1030 -17.52 32.69 6.54
CA GLY A 1030 -17.79 32.01 7.80
C GLY A 1030 -16.92 32.46 8.99
N ASP A 1031 -16.09 33.49 8.85
CA ASP A 1031 -15.47 34.19 9.98
C ASP A 1031 -16.03 35.63 10.18
N VAL A 1032 -15.46 36.44 11.09
CA VAL A 1032 -15.88 37.85 11.29
C VAL A 1032 -14.66 38.73 11.57
N ASP A 1033 -14.22 39.47 10.55
CA ASP A 1033 -12.90 40.06 10.41
C ASP A 1033 -12.96 41.56 9.96
N GLY A 1034 -11.81 42.16 9.63
CA GLY A 1034 -11.73 43.49 9.03
C GLY A 1034 -12.25 43.61 7.58
N ALA A 1035 -12.42 42.52 6.84
CA ALA A 1035 -13.01 42.48 5.51
C ALA A 1035 -14.50 42.87 5.56
N ASP A 1036 -15.26 42.28 6.48
CA ASP A 1036 -16.67 42.60 6.73
C ASP A 1036 -16.85 44.06 7.12
N PHE A 1037 -16.04 44.53 8.07
CA PHE A 1037 -16.05 45.93 8.48
C PHE A 1037 -15.80 46.87 7.30
N LEU A 1038 -14.88 46.51 6.41
CA LEU A 1038 -14.60 47.27 5.19
C LEU A 1038 -15.72 47.18 4.16
N ARG A 1039 -16.51 46.11 4.12
CA ARG A 1039 -17.72 46.01 3.29
C ARG A 1039 -18.87 46.82 3.88
N TRP A 1040 -19.13 46.73 5.18
CA TRP A 1040 -20.13 47.53 5.90
C TRP A 1040 -19.84 49.03 5.74
N GLN A 1041 -18.61 49.45 6.03
CA GLN A 1041 -18.18 50.85 5.94
C GLN A 1041 -18.36 51.45 4.53
N ARG A 1042 -18.21 50.64 3.47
CA ARG A 1042 -18.39 51.08 2.07
C ARG A 1042 -19.87 51.25 1.67
N ASN A 1043 -20.79 50.59 2.37
CA ASN A 1043 -22.22 50.59 2.05
C ASN A 1043 -23.09 51.32 3.09
N LEU A 1044 -22.49 51.85 4.16
CA LEU A 1044 -23.15 52.64 5.20
C LEU A 1044 -24.10 53.71 4.62
N GLY A 1045 -25.40 53.55 4.88
CA GLY A 1045 -26.47 54.41 4.39
C GLY A 1045 -27.25 53.88 3.17
N THR A 1046 -26.97 52.66 2.68
CA THR A 1046 -27.87 51.99 1.72
C THR A 1046 -29.16 51.53 2.41
N THR A 1047 -30.28 51.59 1.68
CA THR A 1047 -31.62 51.21 2.18
C THR A 1047 -32.39 50.47 1.11
N VAL A 1048 -32.93 49.29 1.45
CA VAL A 1048 -33.66 48.42 0.51
C VAL A 1048 -35.12 48.89 0.40
N THR A 1049 -35.32 49.99 -0.33
CA THR A 1049 -36.66 50.60 -0.50
C THR A 1049 -37.56 49.81 -1.46
N ALA A 1050 -38.29 48.85 -0.92
CA ALA A 1050 -39.49 48.32 -1.56
C ALA A 1050 -40.50 49.47 -1.80
N SER A 1051 -40.67 49.92 -3.04
CA SER A 1051 -41.60 51.01 -3.37
C SER A 1051 -42.32 50.83 -4.71
N SER A 1052 -43.56 51.30 -4.75
CA SER A 1052 -44.50 51.11 -5.84
C SER A 1052 -44.77 52.39 -6.64
N SER A 1053 -45.26 52.21 -7.87
CA SER A 1053 -46.02 53.17 -8.73
C SER A 1053 -45.29 54.00 -9.80
N LEU A 1054 -45.51 53.58 -11.06
CA LEU A 1054 -45.90 54.36 -12.23
C LEU A 1054 -45.47 55.85 -12.35
N VAL A 1055 -44.56 56.13 -13.29
CA VAL A 1055 -44.49 57.40 -14.05
C VAL A 1055 -44.30 57.09 -15.56
N SER A 1056 -44.78 57.98 -16.43
CA SER A 1056 -44.95 57.79 -17.87
C SER A 1056 -43.70 58.01 -18.74
N MET A 1057 -43.68 57.38 -19.92
CA MET A 1057 -42.71 57.59 -21.00
C MET A 1057 -42.65 59.05 -21.49
N SER A 1058 -41.48 59.46 -21.98
CA SER A 1058 -41.37 60.36 -23.13
C SER A 1058 -40.18 59.96 -24.01
N ALA A 1059 -40.21 60.27 -25.31
CA ALA A 1059 -39.23 59.78 -26.27
C ALA A 1059 -38.24 60.87 -26.72
N GLY A 1060 -36.97 60.49 -26.89
CA GLY A 1060 -35.92 61.32 -27.49
C GLY A 1060 -34.89 60.43 -28.18
N SER A 1061 -34.40 60.82 -29.37
CA SER A 1061 -33.53 59.99 -30.20
C SER A 1061 -32.15 60.63 -30.42
N ALA A 1062 -31.11 59.79 -30.40
CA ALA A 1062 -29.78 59.94 -31.04
C ALA A 1062 -28.84 58.87 -30.48
N THR A 1063 -27.81 58.35 -31.17
CA THR A 1063 -27.53 58.18 -32.61
C THR A 1063 -26.46 57.09 -32.72
N ALA A 1064 -26.43 56.30 -33.80
CA ALA A 1064 -25.38 55.30 -33.99
C ALA A 1064 -24.00 55.93 -34.26
N GLY A 1065 -22.97 55.45 -33.57
CA GLY A 1065 -21.55 55.71 -33.86
C GLY A 1065 -20.83 54.38 -34.10
N ASN A 1066 -20.15 54.24 -35.23
CA ASN A 1066 -19.65 52.96 -35.75
C ASN A 1066 -18.16 53.06 -36.12
N VAL A 1067 -17.32 52.22 -35.50
CA VAL A 1067 -15.96 51.90 -35.97
C VAL A 1067 -15.75 50.40 -35.74
N GLY A 1068 -15.95 49.59 -36.78
CA GLY A 1068 -15.91 48.13 -36.67
C GLY A 1068 -14.53 47.52 -36.94
N ASN A 1069 -14.49 46.20 -37.11
CA ASN A 1069 -13.45 45.58 -37.94
C ASN A 1069 -13.89 44.21 -38.53
N GLY A 1070 -13.34 43.86 -39.69
CA GLY A 1070 -12.88 42.47 -39.91
C GLY A 1070 -13.79 41.41 -40.56
N ALA A 1071 -14.91 41.72 -41.21
CA ALA A 1071 -15.66 40.69 -41.95
C ALA A 1071 -14.81 40.06 -43.08
N ARG A 1072 -14.47 38.76 -42.99
CA ARG A 1072 -13.72 38.02 -44.02
C ARG A 1072 -14.63 37.08 -44.82
N THR A 1073 -15.03 37.52 -46.00
CA THR A 1073 -15.65 36.65 -47.01
C THR A 1073 -14.59 35.74 -47.64
N ALA A 1074 -14.68 34.43 -47.42
CA ALA A 1074 -13.85 33.45 -48.12
C ALA A 1074 -14.39 33.24 -49.55
N THR A 1075 -13.75 33.88 -50.54
CA THR A 1075 -14.00 33.59 -51.96
C THR A 1075 -13.42 32.23 -52.32
N ALA A 1076 -14.24 31.33 -52.88
CA ALA A 1076 -13.76 30.07 -53.43
C ALA A 1076 -12.74 30.31 -54.56
N ILE A 1077 -11.57 29.66 -54.47
CA ILE A 1077 -10.61 29.54 -55.56
C ILE A 1077 -10.84 28.17 -56.19
N ASP A 1078 -11.43 28.18 -57.38
CA ASP A 1078 -11.71 26.97 -58.17
C ASP A 1078 -10.49 26.68 -59.07
N ASP A 1079 -9.52 25.93 -58.53
CA ASP A 1079 -8.35 25.44 -59.27
C ASP A 1079 -8.47 23.93 -59.53
N PRO A 1080 -8.73 23.49 -60.77
CA PRO A 1080 -8.89 22.07 -61.11
C PRO A 1080 -7.60 21.23 -61.06
N ALA A 1081 -6.43 21.82 -60.82
CA ALA A 1081 -5.14 21.18 -61.15
C ALA A 1081 -4.61 20.14 -60.13
N VAL A 1082 -5.25 19.92 -58.97
CA VAL A 1082 -4.79 18.98 -57.94
C VAL A 1082 -5.75 17.79 -57.76
N ARG A 1083 -6.02 17.09 -58.87
CA ARG A 1083 -6.63 15.76 -58.90
C ARG A 1083 -5.80 14.79 -59.74
N GLU A 1084 -4.90 14.06 -59.09
CA GLU A 1084 -4.58 12.63 -59.35
C GLU A 1084 -3.31 12.19 -58.61
N THR A 1085 -3.46 11.40 -57.54
CA THR A 1085 -2.62 10.23 -57.19
C THR A 1085 -3.21 9.52 -55.95
N LEU A 1086 -2.74 8.31 -55.65
CA LEU A 1086 -3.08 7.53 -54.43
C LEU A 1086 -4.54 7.04 -54.29
N PHE A 1087 -5.06 6.36 -55.32
CA PHE A 1087 -6.02 5.26 -55.16
C PHE A 1087 -5.40 3.97 -55.72
N ALA A 1088 -4.56 3.29 -54.92
CA ALA A 1088 -3.75 2.16 -55.40
C ALA A 1088 -3.43 1.06 -54.36
N SER A 1089 -4.25 0.91 -53.32
CA SER A 1089 -4.31 -0.33 -52.52
C SER A 1089 -5.70 -0.45 -51.91
N GLY A 1090 -6.29 -1.64 -52.02
CA GLY A 1090 -7.54 -1.97 -51.35
C GLY A 1090 -7.27 -3.04 -50.33
N ASP A 1091 -7.49 -2.72 -49.05
CA ASP A 1091 -7.78 -3.72 -48.04
C ASP A 1091 -8.91 -3.20 -47.15
N LEU A 1092 -9.93 -4.03 -46.91
CA LEU A 1092 -11.19 -3.64 -46.26
C LEU A 1092 -11.52 -4.63 -45.14
N THR A 1093 -10.72 -4.58 -44.09
CA THR A 1093 -10.82 -5.43 -42.90
C THR A 1093 -11.31 -4.63 -41.69
N ALA A 1094 -12.59 -4.26 -41.71
CA ALA A 1094 -13.26 -3.71 -40.54
C ALA A 1094 -13.44 -4.80 -39.47
N LEU A 1095 -12.82 -4.63 -38.30
CA LEU A 1095 -13.09 -5.42 -37.11
C LEU A 1095 -13.63 -4.53 -35.98
N PHE A 1096 -14.79 -4.94 -35.45
CA PHE A 1096 -15.38 -4.57 -34.17
C PHE A 1096 -15.38 -3.09 -33.73
N TYR A 1097 -16.42 -2.38 -34.18
CA TYR A 1097 -17.56 -2.18 -33.25
C TYR A 1097 -18.86 -2.66 -33.92
N GLY A 1098 -19.57 -3.57 -33.26
CA GLY A 1098 -20.67 -4.33 -33.87
C GLY A 1098 -22.06 -3.78 -33.56
N ASN A 1099 -22.85 -3.57 -34.61
CA ASN A 1099 -24.32 -3.44 -34.59
C ASN A 1099 -24.94 -2.34 -33.71
N TRP A 1100 -25.28 -1.19 -34.32
CA TRP A 1100 -26.67 -0.67 -34.31
C TRP A 1100 -26.83 0.35 -35.45
N TRP A 1101 -27.23 -0.10 -36.64
CA TRP A 1101 -28.11 0.59 -37.62
C TRP A 1101 -28.14 -0.20 -38.94
N SER A 1102 -29.20 -0.98 -39.17
CA SER A 1102 -29.60 -1.40 -40.52
C SER A 1102 -31.10 -1.17 -40.69
N GLY A 1103 -31.49 -0.30 -41.64
CA GLY A 1103 -32.79 0.38 -41.55
C GLY A 1103 -33.49 0.77 -42.85
N ARG A 1104 -32.90 0.49 -44.02
CA ARG A 1104 -33.41 0.76 -45.38
C ARG A 1104 -33.80 2.21 -45.71
N SER A 1105 -33.05 2.82 -46.62
CA SER A 1105 -33.56 3.92 -47.43
C SER A 1105 -34.76 3.45 -48.28
N ARG A 1106 -35.88 4.18 -48.23
CA ARG A 1106 -36.98 4.04 -49.20
C ARG A 1106 -36.76 5.01 -50.35
N LYS A 1107 -36.51 4.49 -51.55
CA LYS A 1107 -36.57 5.27 -52.80
C LYS A 1107 -37.91 5.98 -52.92
N ARG A 1108 -37.91 7.27 -53.31
CA ARG A 1108 -38.80 7.80 -54.35
C ARG A 1108 -38.38 9.21 -54.83
N ARG A 1109 -37.93 9.24 -56.08
CA ARG A 1109 -37.84 10.38 -57.02
C ARG A 1109 -37.26 11.67 -56.48
#